data_AF-A0AAD6LPN8-F1
#
_entry.id   AF-A0AAD6LPN8-F1
#
_cell.length_a   1.000
_cell.length_b   1.000
_cell.length_c   1.000
_cell.angle_alpha   90.00
_cell.angle_beta   90.00
_cell.angle_gamma   90.00
#
_symmetry.space_group_name_H-M   'P 1'
#
loop_
_entity.id
_entity.type
_entity.pdbx_description
1 polymer ?
#
loop_
_entity_poly.entity_id
_entity_poly.type
_entity_poly.pdbx_seq_one_letter_code
_entity_poly.pdbx_strand_id
1 'polypeptide(L)'
;MAMLLEDIVRSVELWLRLIKKPQPYVDPNLDPVLLVPGIAGSILKAVDKENGDKEERVWIRILAADYTCRTKLWSRFDPQTGRSVTLDPKRNIVVPEDRYGLHAIDVLDPDMIIGRDCVYYFHDMIVEMIKWGFQEGKTLFGFGYDFRQSNRLPETLERLAKKLESVYQASGGKKINIISHSMGGLLVKCFMSLHSDIFEKYVKNWIAIAAPFRGAPGYITSTFLNGMSFVEGWEQNFFISKWSMHQLLIECPSIYELMACPHFHWQHLPVLEIWREKQDSEGNSQIILESYSPKESIQIFKDALSSNTVIYDGEDIPLPFNLDILKWADETQKVLSHAKVPTGVKFYNIYGISLETPHTVCYGSAEVPVTDLPELRFCEPKYICVDGDGTVPAESAKADGLNAEARVGVPGEHRGILSDHHLFRIVKHWLKADSDPFYNPINDYVILPTAFEMEKHKESGLQFTSLKEEWEIISEEQDEHDNMVNRKPFVSSICISQAGDDQSSPAEACATVTVHPQSEGKQHVELNAYLLGGVIASVFGWGLLLAFHAKGRRKVRVSMDIPRDSTLKSSENGMSWACNPESTDIIIVGAGVAGSALAYTLGKDGRRVHVIERDLTEPDRIVGELLQPGGYLKLIELGLEDCVSDIDAQRVLGYAIFKDGKSTKLSYPLENFPSDVAGRSFHHGRFIQKMREKAATLSNVKLEQGTVTSLLKENGTIKGVQYRTKVGQELTAYAPLTIVCDGCFSNLRQSLCNPKVEIPSCFVGLVLENCNLPYENHGHVVLADPSPILFYPISDTEIRCLVDVPGQKVPSVSNGEMSHYLKNTIAPQIPPELHDAFISAIDKGGIRTMTNRSMPASPYPTPGALLMGDAFNMRHPLTGGGMTVALSDIVLVRDLLRPLNNLNDASSLCKYLESFYTLRKPVASTINTLAGALYKVFSASPDPARNEMRQACFEYLSLGGVFSNGPIALLSGLDPRPLSLVLHFFAVAIYGVSRLMLPLPSPKRLWTSARLISGASGIIFPIIKGEGVRQMFFPVMVPAYHRSPPMA
;
A
#
# COMPACT_ATOMS: atom_id res chain seq x y z
N MET A 1 31.34 -9.06 13.78
CA MET A 1 30.62 -9.55 12.58
C MET A 1 29.80 -8.48 11.87
N ALA A 2 29.29 -7.44 12.57
CA ALA A 2 28.71 -6.25 11.92
C ALA A 2 29.71 -5.55 10.96
N MET A 3 30.96 -5.38 11.38
CA MET A 3 32.04 -4.76 10.58
C MET A 3 32.36 -5.45 9.24
N LEU A 4 32.31 -6.79 9.18
CA LEU A 4 32.70 -7.52 7.94
C LEU A 4 31.59 -7.52 6.90
N LEU A 5 30.33 -7.42 7.35
CA LEU A 5 29.17 -7.24 6.48
C LEU A 5 29.08 -5.77 6.02
N GLU A 6 29.39 -4.82 6.90
CA GLU A 6 29.58 -3.40 6.58
C GLU A 6 30.62 -3.20 5.47
N ASP A 7 31.81 -3.79 5.57
CA ASP A 7 32.88 -3.58 4.58
C ASP A 7 32.55 -4.16 3.19
N ILE A 8 31.84 -5.29 3.14
CA ILE A 8 31.39 -5.90 1.88
C ILE A 8 30.26 -5.07 1.25
N VAL A 9 29.31 -4.57 2.05
CA VAL A 9 28.22 -3.70 1.57
C VAL A 9 28.75 -2.34 1.13
N ARG A 10 29.71 -1.76 1.87
CA ARG A 10 30.38 -0.49 1.54
C ARG A 10 31.23 -0.60 0.27
N SER A 11 31.86 -1.75 0.04
CA SER A 11 32.62 -2.04 -1.19
C SER A 11 31.69 -2.19 -2.41
N VAL A 12 30.51 -2.80 -2.22
CA VAL A 12 29.47 -2.91 -3.24
C VAL A 12 28.81 -1.55 -3.52
N GLU A 13 28.63 -0.69 -2.50
CA GLU A 13 28.13 0.68 -2.67
C GLU A 13 29.12 1.62 -3.36
N LEU A 14 30.42 1.53 -3.02
CA LEU A 14 31.49 2.27 -3.72
C LEU A 14 31.53 1.90 -5.21
N TRP A 15 31.27 0.63 -5.53
CA TRP A 15 31.18 0.14 -6.91
C TRP A 15 29.88 0.59 -7.62
N LEU A 16 28.76 0.66 -6.91
CA LEU A 16 27.46 1.13 -7.44
C LEU A 16 27.40 2.67 -7.64
N ARG A 17 28.15 3.45 -6.85
CA ARG A 17 28.27 4.92 -7.04
C ARG A 17 29.02 5.32 -8.32
N LEU A 18 29.70 4.37 -8.99
CA LEU A 18 30.44 4.62 -10.23
C LEU A 18 29.58 4.52 -11.50
N ILE A 19 28.29 4.21 -11.40
CA ILE A 19 27.36 4.28 -12.53
C ILE A 19 26.88 5.72 -12.67
N LYS A 20 27.40 6.41 -13.70
CA LYS A 20 27.15 7.82 -14.05
C LYS A 20 25.73 8.30 -13.69
N LYS A 21 25.64 9.21 -12.71
CA LYS A 21 24.45 10.06 -12.53
C LYS A 21 24.26 10.89 -13.81
N PRO A 22 23.05 10.96 -14.40
CA PRO A 22 22.75 11.98 -15.41
C PRO A 22 23.04 13.36 -14.80
N GLN A 23 23.62 14.27 -15.58
CA GLN A 23 23.83 15.64 -15.11
C GLN A 23 22.46 16.25 -14.76
N PRO A 24 22.29 16.81 -13.54
CA PRO A 24 21.05 17.46 -13.18
C PRO A 24 20.80 18.65 -14.11
N TYR A 25 19.59 18.74 -14.66
CA TYR A 25 19.09 19.97 -15.27
C TYR A 25 19.09 21.05 -14.18
N VAL A 26 19.67 22.21 -14.46
CA VAL A 26 19.73 23.34 -13.52
C VAL A 26 19.22 24.56 -14.25
N ASP A 27 18.14 25.15 -13.73
CA ASP A 27 17.65 26.45 -14.19
C ASP A 27 18.10 27.54 -13.20
N PRO A 28 19.09 28.37 -13.57
CA PRO A 28 19.58 29.44 -12.69
C PRO A 28 18.57 30.58 -12.51
N ASN A 29 17.48 30.64 -13.29
CA ASN A 29 16.50 31.71 -13.24
C ASN A 29 15.42 31.51 -12.17
N LEU A 30 15.28 30.30 -11.62
CA LEU A 30 14.32 30.02 -10.56
C LEU A 30 14.56 30.87 -9.31
N ASP A 31 13.47 31.28 -8.67
CA ASP A 31 13.49 31.94 -7.37
C ASP A 31 13.76 30.89 -6.27
N PRO A 32 14.52 31.23 -5.21
CA PRO A 32 14.87 30.28 -4.17
C PRO A 32 13.67 29.80 -3.36
N VAL A 33 13.74 28.57 -2.87
CA VAL A 33 12.74 27.93 -2.02
C VAL A 33 13.35 27.52 -0.68
N LEU A 34 12.63 27.80 0.40
CA LEU A 34 12.93 27.38 1.75
C LEU A 34 11.82 26.45 2.27
N LEU A 35 12.18 25.21 2.58
CA LEU A 35 11.26 24.20 3.14
C LEU A 35 11.26 24.24 4.67
N VAL A 36 10.07 24.31 5.28
CA VAL A 36 9.88 24.37 6.74
C VAL A 36 8.98 23.21 7.22
N PRO A 37 9.47 22.32 8.10
CA PRO A 37 8.75 21.13 8.53
C PRO A 37 7.71 21.41 9.62
N GLY A 38 6.87 20.42 9.89
CA GLY A 38 5.87 20.42 10.94
C GLY A 38 6.38 19.85 12.25
N ILE A 39 5.43 19.57 13.16
CA ILE A 39 5.73 18.91 14.42
C ILE A 39 6.38 17.54 14.16
N ALA A 40 7.41 17.19 14.94
CA ALA A 40 8.18 15.96 14.76
C ALA A 40 8.91 15.80 13.41
N GLY A 41 8.82 16.78 12.49
CA GLY A 41 9.39 16.72 11.13
C GLY A 41 10.85 17.18 11.00
N SER A 42 11.57 17.32 12.11
CA SER A 42 12.99 17.71 12.12
C SER A 42 13.83 16.70 12.90
N ILE A 43 14.99 16.32 12.37
CA ILE A 43 15.99 15.53 13.11
C ILE A 43 16.50 16.33 14.32
N LEU A 44 16.55 15.71 15.50
CA LEU A 44 17.16 16.27 16.71
C LEU A 44 18.38 15.44 17.12
N LYS A 45 19.46 16.14 17.48
CA LYS A 45 20.69 15.56 18.04
C LYS A 45 20.91 16.08 19.46
N ALA A 46 21.35 15.20 20.36
CA ALA A 46 21.87 15.58 21.66
C ALA A 46 23.38 15.79 21.59
N VAL A 47 23.85 16.90 22.16
CA VAL A 47 25.27 17.26 22.25
C VAL A 47 25.66 17.41 23.72
N ASP A 48 26.81 16.87 24.08
CA ASP A 48 27.38 16.96 25.43
C ASP A 48 27.96 18.37 25.67
N LYS A 49 27.55 19.02 26.75
CA LYS A 49 28.03 20.34 27.16
C LYS A 49 29.51 20.35 27.57
N GLU A 50 30.02 19.23 28.09
CA GLU A 50 31.39 19.12 28.59
C GLU A 50 32.39 18.71 27.50
N ASN A 51 31.95 17.87 26.55
CA ASN A 51 32.85 17.26 25.55
C ASN A 51 32.67 17.75 24.10
N GLY A 52 31.72 18.65 23.82
CA GLY A 52 31.60 19.47 22.59
C GLY A 52 31.42 18.77 21.23
N ASP A 53 32.10 17.65 20.99
CA ASP A 53 32.30 17.03 19.68
C ASP A 53 31.47 15.76 19.47
N LYS A 54 30.86 15.20 20.53
CA LYS A 54 30.10 13.94 20.42
C LYS A 54 28.60 14.20 20.27
N GLU A 55 28.17 14.36 19.02
CA GLU A 55 26.75 14.44 18.67
C GLU A 55 26.12 13.04 18.59
N GLU A 56 24.90 12.90 19.13
CA GLU A 56 24.12 11.67 18.99
C GLU A 56 22.69 11.98 18.53
N ARG A 57 22.21 11.33 17.46
CA ARG A 57 20.81 11.49 17.02
C ARG A 57 19.87 10.90 18.07
N VAL A 58 18.91 11.72 18.51
CA VAL A 58 17.89 11.33 19.49
C VAL A 58 16.49 11.27 18.88
N TRP A 59 16.26 11.94 17.74
CA TRP A 59 15.00 11.91 17.00
C TRP A 59 15.26 12.12 15.49
N ILE A 60 14.64 11.41 14.54
CA ILE A 60 13.89 10.16 14.73
C ILE A 60 14.90 9.00 14.85
N ARG A 61 14.56 8.01 15.68
CA ARG A 61 15.33 6.78 15.86
C ARG A 61 14.36 5.61 16.02
N ILE A 62 14.66 4.47 15.40
CA ILE A 62 13.93 3.22 15.67
C ILE A 62 14.69 2.35 16.68
N LEU A 63 16.00 2.19 16.53
CA LEU A 63 16.76 1.36 17.47
C LEU A 63 16.96 2.05 18.83
N ALA A 64 16.55 1.38 19.91
CA ALA A 64 16.59 1.90 21.28
C ALA A 64 15.89 3.27 21.42
N ALA A 65 14.84 3.50 20.61
CA ALA A 65 14.11 4.77 20.53
C ALA A 65 13.54 5.18 21.89
N ASP A 66 12.83 4.27 22.55
CA ASP A 66 12.22 4.50 23.85
C ASP A 66 13.27 4.83 24.94
N TYR A 67 14.34 4.02 25.05
CA TYR A 67 15.43 4.27 26.00
C TYR A 67 16.11 5.63 25.75
N THR A 68 16.40 5.95 24.48
CA THR A 68 17.04 7.22 24.10
C THR A 68 16.12 8.41 24.41
N CYS A 69 14.82 8.28 24.15
CA CYS A 69 13.83 9.30 24.48
C CYS A 69 13.80 9.57 25.99
N ARG A 70 13.67 8.50 26.80
CA ARG A 70 13.60 8.61 28.26
C ARG A 70 14.85 9.24 28.88
N THR A 71 16.03 8.88 28.38
CA THR A 71 17.30 9.32 28.96
C THR A 71 17.80 10.66 28.43
N LYS A 72 17.30 11.14 27.28
CA LYS A 72 17.92 12.30 26.58
C LYS A 72 16.94 13.34 26.06
N LEU A 73 15.66 13.00 25.85
CA LEU A 73 14.67 13.92 25.29
C LEU A 73 13.65 14.40 26.30
N TRP A 74 13.32 13.61 27.32
CA TRP A 74 12.44 14.05 28.40
C TRP A 74 12.89 15.41 28.92
N SER A 75 11.93 16.33 28.98
CA SER A 75 12.16 17.74 29.20
C SER A 75 11.27 18.25 30.31
N ARG A 76 11.64 19.40 30.86
CA ARG A 76 10.82 20.21 31.74
C ARG A 76 10.77 21.62 31.20
N PHE A 77 9.59 22.21 31.20
CA PHE A 77 9.40 23.59 30.82
C PHE A 77 9.90 24.52 31.93
N ASP A 78 10.63 25.55 31.52
CA ASP A 78 11.07 26.64 32.38
C ASP A 78 10.24 27.91 32.05
N PRO A 79 9.29 28.30 32.92
CA PRO A 79 8.44 29.47 32.72
C PRO A 79 9.19 30.80 32.62
N GLN A 80 10.41 30.89 33.16
CA GLN A 80 11.20 32.13 33.12
C GLN A 80 11.79 32.38 31.74
N THR A 81 12.24 31.30 31.07
CA THR A 81 12.85 31.38 29.76
C THR A 81 11.89 31.03 28.62
N GLY A 82 10.74 30.41 28.93
CA GLY A 82 9.79 29.92 27.95
C GLY A 82 10.29 28.69 27.17
N ARG A 83 11.29 27.98 27.72
CA ARG A 83 11.97 26.86 27.04
C ARG A 83 11.65 25.53 27.70
N SER A 84 11.54 24.49 26.87
CA SER A 84 11.59 23.11 27.34
C SER A 84 13.03 22.63 27.33
N VAL A 85 13.58 22.39 28.53
CA VAL A 85 14.98 21.99 28.74
C VAL A 85 15.01 20.51 29.11
N THR A 86 15.99 19.77 28.59
CA THR A 86 16.13 18.34 28.89
C THR A 86 16.39 18.11 30.38
N LEU A 87 15.87 17.00 30.92
CA LEU A 87 16.13 16.58 32.30
C LEU A 87 17.61 16.26 32.57
N ASP A 88 18.35 15.81 31.54
CA ASP A 88 19.81 15.68 31.62
C ASP A 88 20.48 17.07 31.54
N PRO A 89 21.09 17.58 32.63
CA PRO A 89 21.69 18.90 32.65
C PRO A 89 22.98 18.97 31.81
N LYS A 90 23.59 17.83 31.46
CA LYS A 90 24.83 17.76 30.68
C LYS A 90 24.61 17.81 29.18
N ARG A 91 23.37 17.72 28.71
CA ARG A 91 23.05 17.68 27.28
C ARG A 91 22.32 18.93 26.83
N ASN A 92 22.51 19.25 25.55
CA ASN A 92 21.72 20.21 24.81
C ASN A 92 21.17 19.55 23.55
N ILE A 93 19.99 19.97 23.12
CA ILE A 93 19.40 19.52 21.87
C ILE A 93 19.68 20.53 20.77
N VAL A 94 20.16 20.05 19.63
CA VAL A 94 20.47 20.84 18.44
C VAL A 94 19.84 20.21 17.21
N VAL A 95 19.65 21.02 16.18
CA VAL A 95 19.14 20.59 14.88
C VAL A 95 20.27 20.67 13.86
N PRO A 96 20.54 19.63 13.06
CA PRO A 96 21.61 19.66 12.08
C PRO A 96 21.32 20.67 10.95
N GLU A 97 22.32 21.43 10.56
CA GLU A 97 22.26 22.38 9.43
C GLU A 97 22.93 21.81 8.16
N ASP A 98 23.34 20.54 8.20
CA ASP A 98 23.95 19.83 7.07
C ASP A 98 23.08 19.90 5.80
N ARG A 99 23.73 19.88 4.64
CA ARG A 99 23.06 20.00 3.32
C ARG A 99 22.14 21.23 3.29
N TYR A 100 22.63 22.35 3.81
CA TYR A 100 21.91 23.64 3.85
C TYR A 100 20.57 23.55 4.61
N GLY A 101 20.49 22.69 5.62
CA GLY A 101 19.30 22.41 6.42
C GLY A 101 18.32 21.42 5.81
N LEU A 102 18.57 20.93 4.58
CA LEU A 102 17.75 19.88 3.97
C LEU A 102 17.93 18.54 4.67
N HIS A 103 19.12 18.25 5.23
CA HIS A 103 19.37 16.99 5.92
C HIS A 103 18.40 16.76 7.09
N ALA A 104 18.07 17.81 7.84
CA ALA A 104 17.19 17.73 9.00
C ALA A 104 15.75 17.33 8.66
N ILE A 105 15.32 17.50 7.41
CA ILE A 105 13.90 17.44 7.02
C ILE A 105 13.64 16.52 5.82
N ASP A 106 14.68 15.91 5.26
CA ASP A 106 14.62 15.03 4.09
C ASP A 106 14.13 13.62 4.46
N VAL A 107 15.01 12.84 5.11
CA VAL A 107 14.76 11.48 5.60
C VAL A 107 15.02 11.48 7.11
N LEU A 108 13.97 11.32 7.92
CA LEU A 108 14.04 11.56 9.36
C LEU A 108 14.85 10.50 10.13
N ASP A 109 14.96 9.27 9.62
CA ASP A 109 15.92 8.26 10.10
C ASP A 109 16.83 7.77 8.96
N PRO A 110 17.95 8.47 8.69
CA PRO A 110 18.83 8.12 7.58
C PRO A 110 19.61 6.82 7.79
N ASP A 111 19.76 6.35 9.03
CA ASP A 111 20.42 5.08 9.38
C ASP A 111 19.52 3.87 9.16
N MET A 112 18.23 4.10 8.89
CA MET A 112 17.32 3.06 8.48
C MET A 112 17.58 2.69 7.01
N ILE A 113 18.19 1.51 6.81
CA ILE A 113 18.61 1.01 5.49
C ILE A 113 17.47 0.23 4.80
N ILE A 114 16.42 -0.15 5.53
CA ILE A 114 15.29 -0.98 5.08
C ILE A 114 13.97 -0.24 5.41
N GLY A 115 13.07 -0.07 4.43
CA GLY A 115 11.79 0.63 4.63
C GLY A 115 11.91 2.16 4.71
N ARG A 116 12.95 2.74 4.09
CA ARG A 116 13.33 4.16 4.18
C ARG A 116 12.16 5.12 3.88
N ASP A 117 11.26 4.69 3.01
CA ASP A 117 10.06 5.43 2.61
C ASP A 117 9.14 5.75 3.82
N CYS A 118 9.09 4.89 4.85
CA CYS A 118 8.27 5.11 6.05
C CYS A 118 8.73 6.30 6.92
N VAL A 119 9.98 6.74 6.74
CA VAL A 119 10.57 7.92 7.42
C VAL A 119 10.89 9.05 6.46
N TYR A 120 10.42 8.98 5.21
CA TYR A 120 10.45 10.13 4.31
C TYR A 120 9.54 11.22 4.85
N TYR A 121 10.03 12.45 4.75
CA TYR A 121 9.25 13.61 5.12
C TYR A 121 9.16 14.58 3.93
N PHE A 122 10.22 15.33 3.62
CA PHE A 122 10.27 16.13 2.38
C PHE A 122 11.02 15.45 1.22
N HIS A 123 11.42 14.18 1.37
CA HIS A 123 12.26 13.48 0.38
C HIS A 123 11.72 13.57 -1.05
N ASP A 124 10.45 13.20 -1.25
CA ASP A 124 9.86 13.16 -2.58
C ASP A 124 9.73 14.57 -3.19
N MET A 125 9.33 15.57 -2.39
CA MET A 125 9.30 16.96 -2.84
C MET A 125 10.71 17.47 -3.20
N ILE A 126 11.74 17.19 -2.40
CA ILE A 126 13.12 17.59 -2.71
C ILE A 126 13.58 16.95 -4.03
N VAL A 127 13.29 15.66 -4.23
CA VAL A 127 13.62 14.93 -5.46
C VAL A 127 12.92 15.54 -6.68
N GLU A 128 11.62 15.84 -6.58
CA GLU A 128 10.87 16.48 -7.66
C GLU A 128 11.37 17.90 -7.96
N MET A 129 11.64 18.72 -6.94
CA MET A 129 12.18 20.07 -7.14
C MET A 129 13.54 20.04 -7.85
N ILE A 130 14.42 19.09 -7.51
CA ILE A 130 15.69 18.92 -8.24
C ILE A 130 15.44 18.57 -9.71
N LYS A 131 14.41 17.76 -10.02
CA LYS A 131 14.01 17.48 -11.41
C LYS A 131 13.49 18.72 -12.13
N TRP A 132 12.82 19.65 -11.41
CA TRP A 132 12.34 20.92 -11.97
C TRP A 132 13.45 21.95 -12.21
N GLY A 133 14.70 21.65 -11.86
CA GLY A 133 15.84 22.53 -12.09
C GLY A 133 16.38 23.24 -10.85
N PHE A 134 15.81 22.99 -9.66
CA PHE A 134 16.32 23.55 -8.42
C PHE A 134 17.67 22.94 -8.00
N GLN A 135 18.52 23.76 -7.38
CA GLN A 135 19.85 23.37 -6.93
C GLN A 135 20.00 23.61 -5.43
N GLU A 136 20.36 22.55 -4.70
CA GLU A 136 20.64 22.61 -3.27
C GLU A 136 21.75 23.63 -2.96
N GLY A 137 21.50 24.48 -1.96
CA GLY A 137 22.45 25.51 -1.53
C GLY A 137 22.53 26.75 -2.43
N LYS A 138 21.78 26.78 -3.54
CA LYS A 138 21.63 27.97 -4.38
C LYS A 138 20.19 28.43 -4.53
N THR A 139 19.29 27.51 -4.87
CA THR A 139 17.84 27.78 -5.04
C THR A 139 16.96 26.86 -4.20
N LEU A 140 17.50 25.83 -3.55
CA LEU A 140 16.75 24.94 -2.64
C LEU A 140 17.45 24.81 -1.28
N PHE A 141 16.67 25.06 -0.22
CA PHE A 141 17.15 25.10 1.15
C PHE A 141 16.12 24.51 2.13
N GLY A 142 16.58 24.03 3.27
CA GLY A 142 15.72 23.54 4.35
C GLY A 142 15.93 24.32 5.65
N PHE A 143 14.92 24.35 6.50
CA PHE A 143 15.00 24.92 7.85
C PHE A 143 14.38 23.97 8.88
N GLY A 144 15.20 23.11 9.46
CA GLY A 144 14.82 22.32 10.63
C GLY A 144 14.86 23.15 11.91
N TYR A 145 13.95 22.86 12.85
CA TYR A 145 13.88 23.53 14.16
C TYR A 145 13.48 22.54 15.26
N ASP A 146 13.72 22.91 16.52
CA ASP A 146 13.32 22.08 17.66
C ASP A 146 11.80 22.20 17.86
N PHE A 147 11.06 21.25 17.30
CA PHE A 147 9.60 21.21 17.31
C PHE A 147 9.00 21.07 18.72
N ARG A 148 9.80 20.82 19.76
CA ARG A 148 9.33 20.76 21.15
C ARG A 148 9.06 22.16 21.71
N GLN A 149 9.74 23.17 21.19
CA GLN A 149 9.67 24.55 21.67
C GLN A 149 8.44 25.28 21.13
N SER A 150 8.12 26.42 21.75
CA SER A 150 7.08 27.33 21.25
C SER A 150 7.43 27.88 19.87
N ASN A 151 6.41 28.05 19.02
CA ASN A 151 6.55 28.69 17.71
C ASN A 151 6.92 30.19 17.82
N ARG A 152 6.79 30.78 19.02
CA ARG A 152 7.16 32.17 19.35
C ARG A 152 8.53 32.30 20.03
N LEU A 153 9.27 31.19 20.19
CA LEU A 153 10.55 31.23 20.88
C LEU A 153 11.56 32.15 20.15
N PRO A 154 12.07 33.23 20.80
CA PRO A 154 12.91 34.23 20.13
C PRO A 154 14.11 33.66 19.40
N GLU A 155 14.80 32.66 19.96
CA GLU A 155 15.99 32.08 19.35
C GLU A 155 15.67 31.34 18.04
N THR A 156 14.51 30.68 17.96
CA THR A 156 14.05 30.02 16.73
C THR A 156 13.70 31.04 15.66
N LEU A 157 13.03 32.14 16.04
CA LEU A 157 12.67 33.22 15.13
C LEU A 157 13.93 33.95 14.61
N GLU A 158 14.92 34.23 15.47
CA GLU A 158 16.20 34.80 15.07
C GLU A 158 16.99 33.88 14.12
N ARG A 159 16.97 32.57 14.37
CA ARG A 159 17.57 31.59 13.45
C ARG A 159 16.87 31.59 12.09
N LEU A 160 15.55 31.70 12.06
CA LEU A 160 14.79 31.80 10.81
C LEU A 160 15.13 33.09 10.07
N ALA A 161 15.23 34.23 10.76
CA ALA A 161 15.67 35.51 10.16
C ALA A 161 17.06 35.39 9.53
N LYS A 162 18.03 34.83 10.26
CA LYS A 162 19.39 34.59 9.75
C LYS A 162 19.40 33.64 8.56
N LYS A 163 18.53 32.61 8.57
CA LYS A 163 18.40 31.67 7.47
C LYS A 163 17.85 32.36 6.22
N LEU A 164 16.81 33.17 6.35
CA LEU A 164 16.25 33.94 5.22
C LEU A 164 17.29 34.88 4.61
N GLU A 165 18.06 35.59 5.44
CA GLU A 165 19.15 36.42 4.95
C GLU A 165 20.22 35.59 4.22
N SER A 166 20.65 34.47 4.80
CA SER A 166 21.65 33.58 4.19
C SER A 166 21.18 33.04 2.82
N VAL A 167 19.92 32.63 2.71
CA VAL A 167 19.32 32.16 1.46
C VAL A 167 19.28 33.28 0.43
N TYR A 168 18.80 34.47 0.82
CA TYR A 168 18.73 35.63 -0.06
C TYR A 168 20.11 35.98 -0.66
N GLN A 169 21.17 35.95 0.15
CA GLN A 169 22.53 36.20 -0.32
C GLN A 169 23.04 35.07 -1.24
N ALA A 170 22.83 33.80 -0.86
CA ALA A 170 23.25 32.65 -1.66
C ALA A 170 22.56 32.58 -3.03
N SER A 171 21.34 33.11 -3.13
CA SER A 171 20.53 33.14 -4.35
C SER A 171 20.72 34.41 -5.19
N GLY A 172 21.74 35.22 -4.90
CA GLY A 172 22.06 36.42 -5.68
C GLY A 172 21.07 37.57 -5.49
N GLY A 173 20.42 37.66 -4.33
CA GLY A 173 19.48 38.73 -3.98
C GLY A 173 18.05 38.51 -4.49
N LYS A 174 17.67 37.28 -4.84
CA LYS A 174 16.28 36.95 -5.18
C LYS A 174 15.44 36.73 -3.91
N LYS A 175 14.21 37.23 -3.91
CA LYS A 175 13.24 36.95 -2.84
C LYS A 175 12.84 35.46 -2.82
N ILE A 176 12.45 34.97 -1.65
CA ILE A 176 12.34 33.54 -1.32
C ILE A 176 10.88 33.07 -1.32
N ASN A 177 10.64 31.87 -1.84
CA ASN A 177 9.39 31.15 -1.68
C ASN A 177 9.49 30.25 -0.44
N ILE A 178 8.64 30.45 0.56
CA ILE A 178 8.58 29.57 1.73
C ILE A 178 7.51 28.50 1.48
N ILE A 179 7.85 27.23 1.66
CA ILE A 179 6.87 26.13 1.70
C ILE A 179 6.91 25.53 3.09
N SER A 180 5.81 25.64 3.81
CA SER A 180 5.69 25.14 5.20
C SER A 180 4.65 24.05 5.30
N HIS A 181 4.93 23.01 6.08
CA HIS A 181 3.99 21.92 6.35
C HIS A 181 3.52 21.92 7.81
N SER A 182 2.24 21.64 8.06
CA SER A 182 1.67 21.41 9.38
C SER A 182 2.01 22.55 10.35
N MET A 183 2.53 22.26 11.55
CA MET A 183 2.95 23.26 12.54
C MET A 183 4.00 24.26 12.02
N GLY A 184 4.77 23.91 10.98
CA GLY A 184 5.67 24.86 10.33
C GLY A 184 4.95 26.08 9.78
N GLY A 185 3.68 25.93 9.39
CA GLY A 185 2.84 27.07 9.00
C GLY A 185 2.53 28.00 10.17
N LEU A 186 2.39 27.48 11.39
CA LEU A 186 2.23 28.30 12.61
C LEU A 186 3.52 29.05 12.95
N LEU A 187 4.67 28.39 12.84
CA LEU A 187 5.99 29.02 13.01
C LEU A 187 6.18 30.19 12.04
N VAL A 188 5.91 29.98 10.76
CA VAL A 188 6.03 31.02 9.73
C VAL A 188 5.03 32.15 9.98
N LYS A 189 3.80 31.84 10.39
CA LYS A 189 2.79 32.85 10.74
C LYS A 189 3.19 33.69 11.97
N CYS A 190 3.75 33.05 13.01
CA CYS A 190 4.31 33.73 14.17
C CYS A 190 5.46 34.68 13.75
N PHE A 191 6.39 34.18 12.94
CA PHE A 191 7.51 34.97 12.44
C PHE A 191 7.03 36.16 11.62
N MET A 192 6.08 35.95 10.69
CA MET A 192 5.47 37.02 9.88
C MET A 192 4.80 38.09 10.76
N SER A 193 4.12 37.69 11.85
CA SER A 193 3.44 38.63 12.73
C SER A 193 4.40 39.47 13.58
N LEU A 194 5.53 38.90 13.99
CA LEU A 194 6.49 39.55 14.91
C LEU A 194 7.64 40.27 14.19
N HIS A 195 7.99 39.80 12.99
CA HIS A 195 9.09 40.28 12.15
C HIS A 195 8.62 40.57 10.72
N SER A 196 7.50 41.27 10.61
CA SER A 196 6.84 41.57 9.33
C SER A 196 7.74 42.30 8.33
N ASP A 197 8.63 43.17 8.81
CA ASP A 197 9.62 43.93 8.02
C ASP A 197 10.68 43.00 7.40
N ILE A 198 11.21 42.06 8.18
CA ILE A 198 12.16 41.05 7.70
C ILE A 198 11.47 40.11 6.72
N PHE A 199 10.23 39.70 7.04
CA PHE A 199 9.45 38.82 6.18
C PHE A 199 9.18 39.45 4.82
N GLU A 200 8.68 40.68 4.77
CA GLU A 200 8.41 41.39 3.51
C GLU A 200 9.69 41.67 2.70
N LYS A 201 10.81 41.93 3.39
CA LYS A 201 12.12 42.15 2.74
C LYS A 201 12.59 40.92 1.97
N TYR A 202 12.53 39.73 2.58
CA TYR A 202 13.15 38.53 2.02
C TYR A 202 12.19 37.57 1.32
N VAL A 203 10.89 37.57 1.65
CA VAL A 203 9.91 36.58 1.16
C VAL A 203 9.12 37.14 -0.02
N LYS A 204 8.91 36.29 -1.03
CA LYS A 204 8.08 36.55 -2.22
C LYS A 204 6.70 35.90 -2.09
N ASN A 205 6.70 34.60 -1.85
CA ASN A 205 5.50 33.78 -1.73
C ASN A 205 5.61 32.90 -0.48
N TRP A 206 4.49 32.63 0.18
CA TRP A 206 4.38 31.64 1.23
C TRP A 206 3.27 30.64 0.90
N ILE A 207 3.62 29.37 0.81
CA ILE A 207 2.72 28.24 0.58
C ILE A 207 2.62 27.45 1.89
N ALA A 208 1.45 27.46 2.53
CA ALA A 208 1.16 26.64 3.69
C ALA A 208 0.44 25.36 3.26
N ILE A 209 0.92 24.20 3.72
CA ILE A 209 0.36 22.88 3.44
C ILE A 209 -0.10 22.25 4.75
N ALA A 210 -1.37 21.87 4.84
CA ALA A 210 -1.99 21.19 5.96
C ALA A 210 -1.76 21.89 7.32
N ALA A 211 -1.71 23.23 7.36
CA ALA A 211 -1.38 23.97 8.57
C ALA A 211 -2.58 24.06 9.55
N PRO A 212 -2.44 23.64 10.83
CA PRO A 212 -3.54 23.65 11.80
C PRO A 212 -3.76 25.03 12.43
N PHE A 213 -4.26 26.01 11.65
CA PHE A 213 -4.37 27.40 12.10
C PHE A 213 -5.28 27.61 13.32
N ARG A 214 -6.22 26.70 13.60
CA ARG A 214 -7.09 26.72 14.79
C ARG A 214 -6.88 25.52 15.72
N GLY A 215 -5.83 24.74 15.49
CA GLY A 215 -5.49 23.54 16.27
C GLY A 215 -6.06 22.24 15.69
N ALA A 216 -5.71 21.13 16.34
CA ALA A 216 -6.11 19.77 15.99
C ALA A 216 -6.81 19.11 17.21
N PRO A 217 -8.08 19.47 17.49
CA PRO A 217 -8.75 19.23 18.77
C PRO A 217 -8.75 17.77 19.22
N GLY A 218 -9.18 16.84 18.37
CA GLY A 218 -9.33 15.43 18.76
C GLY A 218 -7.99 14.77 19.06
N TYR A 219 -7.02 14.94 18.17
CA TYR A 219 -5.70 14.32 18.28
C TYR A 219 -4.89 14.87 19.47
N ILE A 220 -4.98 16.18 19.74
CA ILE A 220 -4.27 16.82 20.86
C ILE A 220 -4.92 16.47 22.21
N THR A 221 -6.26 16.37 22.26
CA THR A 221 -6.97 15.97 23.49
C THR A 221 -6.57 14.57 23.94
N SER A 222 -6.54 13.58 23.02
CA SER A 222 -6.09 12.22 23.36
C SER A 222 -4.59 12.15 23.64
N THR A 223 -3.78 13.03 23.02
CA THR A 223 -2.34 13.14 23.32
C THR A 223 -2.10 13.54 24.78
N PHE A 224 -2.88 14.48 25.33
CA PHE A 224 -2.77 14.88 26.74
C PHE A 224 -3.21 13.81 27.74
N LEU A 225 -4.20 12.98 27.40
CA LEU A 225 -4.71 11.99 28.35
C LEU A 225 -4.00 10.65 28.23
N ASN A 226 -3.75 10.17 27.01
CA ASN A 226 -3.24 8.82 26.77
C ASN A 226 -1.84 8.77 26.14
N GLY A 227 -1.31 9.90 25.67
CA GLY A 227 -0.11 9.94 24.83
C GLY A 227 -0.39 9.60 23.37
N MET A 228 0.66 9.64 22.55
CA MET A 228 0.59 9.37 21.11
C MET A 228 1.61 8.33 20.66
N SER A 229 1.27 7.59 19.60
CA SER A 229 2.20 6.75 18.85
C SER A 229 2.27 7.26 17.42
N PHE A 230 3.48 7.46 16.90
CA PHE A 230 3.70 7.85 15.49
C PHE A 230 3.74 6.65 14.54
N VAL A 231 3.66 5.44 15.09
CA VAL A 231 3.72 4.18 14.35
C VAL A 231 2.58 3.28 14.82
N GLU A 232 1.78 2.79 13.89
CA GLU A 232 0.65 1.90 14.18
C GLU A 232 1.02 0.44 13.89
N GLY A 233 0.31 -0.50 14.52
CA GLY A 233 0.56 -1.93 14.36
C GLY A 233 1.79 -2.44 15.13
N TRP A 234 2.40 -3.53 14.67
CA TRP A 234 3.46 -4.24 15.41
C TRP A 234 4.78 -3.46 15.55
N GLU A 235 5.03 -2.49 14.67
CA GLU A 235 6.22 -1.65 14.65
C GLU A 235 6.30 -0.71 15.87
N GLN A 236 5.16 -0.41 16.51
CA GLN A 236 5.10 0.39 17.75
C GLN A 236 5.95 -0.19 18.88
N ASN A 237 6.14 -1.52 18.91
CA ASN A 237 6.95 -2.21 19.93
C ASN A 237 8.45 -1.90 19.81
N PHE A 238 8.89 -1.42 18.66
CA PHE A 238 10.27 -1.02 18.40
C PHE A 238 10.45 0.49 18.45
N PHE A 239 9.36 1.26 18.57
CA PHE A 239 9.39 2.72 18.63
C PHE A 239 9.29 3.22 20.09
N ILE A 240 9.15 4.54 20.29
CA ILE A 240 8.92 5.12 21.61
C ILE A 240 7.52 4.73 22.09
N SER A 241 7.42 4.18 23.30
CA SER A 241 6.13 3.77 23.85
C SER A 241 5.19 4.97 24.02
N LYS A 242 3.88 4.74 23.87
CA LYS A 242 2.84 5.78 23.98
C LYS A 242 2.97 6.61 25.27
N TRP A 243 3.29 5.93 26.38
CA TRP A 243 3.46 6.59 27.68
C TRP A 243 4.80 7.35 27.81
N SER A 244 5.92 6.81 27.32
CA SER A 244 7.18 7.57 27.28
C SER A 244 7.04 8.83 26.43
N MET A 245 6.28 8.76 25.34
CA MET A 245 5.97 9.90 24.48
C MET A 245 5.07 10.91 25.20
N HIS A 246 4.03 10.45 25.91
CA HIS A 246 3.20 11.32 26.76
C HIS A 246 4.06 12.19 27.70
N GLN A 247 5.00 11.59 28.43
CA GLN A 247 5.85 12.32 29.38
C GLN A 247 6.77 13.35 28.71
N LEU A 248 7.13 13.15 27.44
CA LEU A 248 7.85 14.17 26.66
C LEU A 248 6.91 15.33 26.28
N LEU A 249 5.73 15.01 25.74
CA LEU A 249 4.84 15.97 25.10
C LEU A 249 4.09 16.88 26.07
N ILE A 250 3.82 16.40 27.29
CA ILE A 250 3.15 17.18 28.34
C ILE A 250 3.95 18.44 28.74
N GLU A 251 5.25 18.44 28.50
CA GLU A 251 6.18 19.55 28.76
C GLU A 251 6.63 20.28 27.46
N CYS A 252 5.96 20.05 26.33
CA CYS A 252 6.27 20.69 25.04
C CYS A 252 5.26 21.83 24.72
N PRO A 253 5.67 23.11 24.72
CA PRO A 253 4.81 24.24 24.34
C PRO A 253 4.13 24.11 22.99
N SER A 254 4.79 23.48 22.02
CA SER A 254 4.20 23.23 20.70
C SER A 254 2.89 22.44 20.74
N ILE A 255 2.74 21.51 21.69
CA ILE A 255 1.52 20.69 21.82
C ILE A 255 0.35 21.52 22.35
N TYR A 256 0.61 22.43 23.29
CA TYR A 256 -0.40 23.35 23.80
C TYR A 256 -0.82 24.36 22.74
N GLU A 257 0.10 24.79 21.87
CA GLU A 257 -0.20 25.68 20.73
C GLU A 257 -1.06 25.01 19.65
N LEU A 258 -1.18 23.68 19.65
CA LEU A 258 -2.05 22.91 18.75
C LEU A 258 -3.44 22.61 19.35
N MET A 259 -3.71 23.05 20.58
CA MET A 259 -5.04 22.90 21.20
C MET A 259 -6.12 23.63 20.40
N ALA A 260 -7.36 23.15 20.54
CA ALA A 260 -8.53 23.77 19.92
C ALA A 260 -8.62 25.25 20.33
N CYS A 261 -8.70 26.15 19.36
CA CYS A 261 -8.83 27.58 19.66
C CYS A 261 -10.15 27.87 20.40
N PRO A 262 -10.11 28.33 21.66
CA PRO A 262 -11.31 28.52 22.48
C PRO A 262 -12.10 29.79 22.10
N HIS A 263 -11.51 30.64 21.24
CA HIS A 263 -12.11 31.88 20.73
C HIS A 263 -12.56 31.76 19.27
N PHE A 264 -12.34 30.61 18.65
CA PHE A 264 -12.78 30.34 17.28
C PHE A 264 -14.21 29.78 17.29
N HIS A 265 -15.01 30.22 16.32
CA HIS A 265 -16.40 29.78 16.18
C HIS A 265 -16.44 28.56 15.26
N TRP A 266 -16.29 27.39 15.85
CA TRP A 266 -16.34 26.11 15.14
C TRP A 266 -17.76 25.81 14.62
N GLN A 267 -17.89 25.25 13.42
CA GLN A 267 -19.16 24.76 12.87
C GLN A 267 -19.80 23.72 13.80
N HIS A 268 -18.98 22.80 14.29
CA HIS A 268 -19.30 21.89 15.38
C HIS A 268 -18.29 22.13 16.50
N LEU A 269 -18.73 22.41 17.72
CA LEU A 269 -17.80 22.65 18.82
C LEU A 269 -17.07 21.34 19.18
N PRO A 270 -15.72 21.28 19.13
CA PRO A 270 -15.00 20.11 19.61
C PRO A 270 -15.16 19.99 21.12
N VAL A 271 -15.61 18.83 21.59
CA VAL A 271 -15.80 18.56 23.01
C VAL A 271 -15.00 17.34 23.46
N LEU A 272 -14.76 17.25 24.77
CA LEU A 272 -14.32 16.04 25.46
C LEU A 272 -15.55 15.43 26.12
N GLU A 273 -15.91 14.21 25.73
CA GLU A 273 -17.05 13.49 26.29
C GLU A 273 -16.59 12.35 27.19
N ILE A 274 -17.28 12.17 28.32
CA ILE A 274 -16.95 11.12 29.29
C ILE A 274 -18.25 10.51 29.80
N TRP A 275 -18.40 9.20 29.65
CA TRP A 275 -19.44 8.43 30.31
C TRP A 275 -19.12 8.32 31.80
N ARG A 276 -19.97 8.87 32.66
CA ARG A 276 -19.76 8.98 34.10
C ARG A 276 -20.93 8.40 34.87
N GLU A 277 -20.62 7.75 35.98
CA GLU A 277 -21.61 7.27 36.93
C GLU A 277 -21.90 8.36 37.98
N LYS A 278 -23.16 8.81 38.09
CA LYS A 278 -23.59 9.75 39.12
C LYS A 278 -24.68 9.15 39.99
N GLN A 279 -24.62 9.41 41.29
CA GLN A 279 -25.72 9.11 42.19
C GLN A 279 -26.76 10.23 42.14
N ASP A 280 -28.02 9.89 41.96
CA ASP A 280 -29.14 10.82 42.11
C ASP A 280 -29.36 11.20 43.59
N SER A 281 -30.28 12.12 43.85
CA SER A 281 -30.63 12.57 45.20
C SER A 281 -31.23 11.49 46.10
N GLU A 282 -31.62 10.34 45.53
CA GLU A 282 -32.17 9.18 46.23
C GLU A 282 -31.13 8.06 46.43
N GLY A 283 -29.91 8.24 45.93
CA GLY A 283 -28.80 7.28 46.03
C GLY A 283 -28.77 6.23 44.92
N ASN A 284 -29.61 6.33 43.88
CA ASN A 284 -29.55 5.44 42.73
C ASN A 284 -28.46 5.90 41.77
N SER A 285 -27.73 4.94 41.22
CA SER A 285 -26.71 5.22 40.21
C SER A 285 -27.34 5.41 38.83
N GLN A 286 -27.06 6.54 38.20
CA GLN A 286 -27.41 6.87 36.83
C GLN A 286 -26.14 7.18 36.02
N ILE A 287 -26.00 6.49 34.89
CA ILE A 287 -24.91 6.72 33.95
C ILE A 287 -25.31 7.85 32.99
N ILE A 288 -24.47 8.88 32.88
CA ILE A 288 -24.68 10.04 32.01
C ILE A 288 -23.45 10.30 31.15
N LEU A 289 -23.66 10.84 29.95
CA LEU A 289 -22.59 11.36 29.11
C LEU A 289 -22.37 12.83 29.45
N GLU A 290 -21.20 13.16 30.00
CA GLU A 290 -20.80 14.53 30.25
C GLU A 290 -19.98 15.05 29.07
N SER A 291 -20.33 16.21 28.53
CA SER A 291 -19.60 16.86 27.42
C SER A 291 -18.97 18.15 27.91
N TYR A 292 -17.67 18.29 27.72
CA TYR A 292 -16.83 19.41 28.17
C TYR A 292 -16.33 20.19 26.96
N SER A 293 -16.59 21.51 26.93
CA SER A 293 -16.01 22.40 25.92
C SER A 293 -14.49 22.51 26.06
N PRO A 294 -13.73 23.03 25.06
CA PRO A 294 -12.27 23.11 25.16
C PRO A 294 -11.76 23.86 26.39
N LYS A 295 -12.51 24.85 26.89
CA LYS A 295 -12.19 25.57 28.13
C LYS A 295 -12.44 24.73 29.38
N GLU A 296 -13.52 23.96 29.40
CA GLU A 296 -13.89 23.12 30.55
C GLU A 296 -12.99 21.86 30.62
N SER A 297 -12.56 21.32 29.49
CA SER A 297 -11.64 20.19 29.39
C SER A 297 -10.30 20.43 30.09
N ILE A 298 -9.86 21.69 30.21
CA ILE A 298 -8.64 22.04 30.96
C ILE A 298 -8.73 21.56 32.41
N GLN A 299 -9.90 21.70 33.04
CA GLN A 299 -10.08 21.25 34.42
C GLN A 299 -10.00 19.72 34.50
N ILE A 300 -10.56 19.02 33.52
CA ILE A 300 -10.44 17.55 33.43
C ILE A 300 -8.99 17.11 33.24
N PHE A 301 -8.21 17.77 32.38
CA PHE A 301 -6.78 17.45 32.22
C PHE A 301 -6.00 17.63 33.51
N LYS A 302 -6.25 18.71 34.26
CA LYS A 302 -5.62 18.94 35.56
C LYS A 302 -5.93 17.82 36.55
N ASP A 303 -7.19 17.41 36.63
CA ASP A 303 -7.63 16.42 37.61
C ASP A 303 -7.14 15.01 37.23
N ALA A 304 -7.23 14.64 35.95
CA ALA A 304 -6.75 13.36 35.42
C ALA A 304 -5.22 13.19 35.53
N LEU A 305 -4.46 14.28 35.40
CA LEU A 305 -3.00 14.28 35.45
C LEU A 305 -2.43 14.74 36.80
N SER A 306 -3.27 14.95 37.81
CA SER A 306 -2.88 15.46 39.13
C SER A 306 -1.84 14.58 39.84
N SER A 307 -1.89 13.27 39.62
CA SER A 307 -0.95 12.28 40.14
C SER A 307 0.04 11.77 39.09
N ASN A 308 0.25 12.49 37.99
CA ASN A 308 1.19 12.07 36.94
C ASN A 308 2.64 12.34 37.37
N THR A 309 3.43 11.29 37.50
CA THR A 309 4.85 11.35 37.86
C THR A 309 5.69 10.47 36.93
N VAL A 310 6.97 10.80 36.81
CA VAL A 310 7.95 10.01 36.07
C VAL A 310 9.17 9.74 36.96
N ILE A 311 9.67 8.51 36.94
CA ILE A 311 10.92 8.16 37.62
C ILE A 311 12.09 8.48 36.68
N TYR A 312 12.94 9.41 37.08
CA TYR A 312 14.15 9.78 36.34
C TYR A 312 15.36 9.80 37.29
N ASP A 313 16.41 9.04 36.95
CA ASP A 313 17.61 8.84 37.80
C ASP A 313 17.31 8.43 39.26
N GLY A 314 16.19 7.72 39.48
CA GLY A 314 15.76 7.23 40.78
C GLY A 314 14.91 8.23 41.60
N GLU A 315 14.64 9.42 41.06
CA GLU A 315 13.79 10.44 41.66
C GLU A 315 12.41 10.49 40.99
N ASP A 316 11.36 10.69 41.79
CA ASP A 316 9.99 10.91 41.29
C ASP A 316 9.79 12.38 40.90
N ILE A 317 9.66 12.65 39.61
CA ILE A 317 9.42 13.99 39.06
C ILE A 317 7.94 14.14 38.72
N PRO A 318 7.21 15.10 39.33
CA PRO A 318 5.82 15.37 38.96
C PRO A 318 5.74 16.10 37.62
N LEU A 319 4.91 15.60 36.71
CA LEU A 319 4.64 16.16 35.38
C LEU A 319 3.11 16.34 35.16
N PRO A 320 2.44 17.21 35.93
CA PRO A 320 1.01 17.46 35.77
C PRO A 320 0.73 18.25 34.48
N PHE A 321 -0.55 18.44 34.15
CA PHE A 321 -0.93 19.42 33.11
C PHE A 321 -0.38 20.81 33.44
N ASN A 322 0.41 21.39 32.54
CA ASN A 322 1.25 22.55 32.85
C ASN A 322 0.57 23.86 32.44
N LEU A 323 0.08 24.61 33.45
CA LEU A 323 -0.64 25.86 33.25
C LEU A 323 0.24 27.03 32.78
N ASP A 324 1.54 27.00 33.09
CA ASP A 324 2.47 28.02 32.63
C ASP A 324 2.68 27.90 31.11
N ILE A 325 2.75 26.66 30.60
CA ILE A 325 2.80 26.40 29.16
C ILE A 325 1.49 26.83 28.49
N LEU A 326 0.34 26.50 29.08
CA LEU A 326 -0.97 26.92 28.53
C LEU A 326 -1.06 28.44 28.41
N LYS A 327 -0.64 29.19 29.44
CA LYS A 327 -0.58 30.66 29.39
C LYS A 327 0.31 31.15 28.25
N TRP A 328 1.45 30.49 28.03
CA TRP A 328 2.34 30.83 26.91
C TRP A 328 1.70 30.58 25.55
N ALA A 329 1.00 29.45 25.40
CA ALA A 329 0.26 29.10 24.18
C ALA A 329 -0.87 30.10 23.89
N ASP A 330 -1.61 30.55 24.91
CA ASP A 330 -2.63 31.59 24.78
C ASP A 330 -2.05 32.92 24.25
N GLU A 331 -0.86 33.31 24.72
CA GLU A 331 -0.15 34.48 24.20
C GLU A 331 0.27 34.28 22.73
N THR A 332 0.78 33.09 22.37
CA THR A 332 1.11 32.76 20.98
C THR A 332 -0.13 32.83 20.08
N GLN A 333 -1.27 32.32 20.54
CA GLN A 333 -2.52 32.39 19.80
C GLN A 333 -3.00 33.84 19.58
N LYS A 334 -2.80 34.73 20.56
CA LYS A 334 -3.05 36.16 20.38
C LYS A 334 -2.18 36.74 19.26
N VAL A 335 -0.89 36.40 19.23
CA VAL A 335 0.00 36.83 18.12
C VAL A 335 -0.51 36.34 16.78
N LEU A 336 -0.83 35.04 16.66
CA LEU A 336 -1.35 34.44 15.44
C LEU A 336 -2.66 35.08 14.95
N SER A 337 -3.52 35.54 15.87
CA SER A 337 -4.79 36.19 15.51
C SER A 337 -4.64 37.59 14.92
N HIS A 338 -3.52 38.27 15.18
CA HIS A 338 -3.24 39.62 14.65
C HIS A 338 -2.38 39.60 13.38
N ALA A 339 -1.92 38.42 12.95
CA ALA A 339 -1.05 38.26 11.80
C ALA A 339 -1.73 38.74 10.51
N LYS A 340 -1.00 39.50 9.69
CA LYS A 340 -1.44 39.95 8.36
C LYS A 340 -0.32 39.70 7.35
N VAL A 341 -0.69 39.28 6.14
CA VAL A 341 0.26 39.12 5.04
C VAL A 341 0.69 40.52 4.57
N PRO A 342 2.00 40.83 4.50
CA PRO A 342 2.47 42.10 3.96
C PRO A 342 2.09 42.26 2.49
N THR A 343 1.85 43.50 2.03
CA THR A 343 1.33 43.79 0.68
C THR A 343 2.24 43.29 -0.45
N GLY A 344 3.55 43.19 -0.22
CA GLY A 344 4.50 42.68 -1.20
C GLY A 344 4.67 41.15 -1.23
N VAL A 345 3.87 40.39 -0.48
CA VAL A 345 4.00 38.93 -0.34
C VAL A 345 2.68 38.24 -0.70
N LYS A 346 2.77 37.19 -1.52
CA LYS A 346 1.61 36.35 -1.86
C LYS A 346 1.51 35.16 -0.91
N PHE A 347 0.29 34.84 -0.47
CA PHE A 347 0.02 33.71 0.40
C PHE A 347 -0.88 32.69 -0.28
N TYR A 348 -0.54 31.41 -0.17
CA TYR A 348 -1.30 30.29 -0.71
C TYR A 348 -1.52 29.24 0.39
N ASN A 349 -2.71 28.66 0.41
CA ASN A 349 -3.08 27.64 1.40
C ASN A 349 -3.53 26.36 0.72
N ILE A 350 -2.92 25.24 1.07
CA ILE A 350 -3.32 23.90 0.68
C ILE A 350 -3.73 23.15 1.94
N TYR A 351 -4.94 22.62 1.98
CA TYR A 351 -5.45 21.86 3.13
C TYR A 351 -5.93 20.48 2.68
N GLY A 352 -5.80 19.48 3.56
CA GLY A 352 -6.26 18.14 3.26
C GLY A 352 -7.77 17.95 3.51
N ILE A 353 -8.39 17.08 2.72
CA ILE A 353 -9.82 16.74 2.78
C ILE A 353 -10.03 15.23 2.56
N SER A 354 -11.28 14.78 2.68
CA SER A 354 -11.75 13.44 2.35
C SER A 354 -11.24 12.32 3.28
N LEU A 355 -10.79 12.67 4.48
CA LEU A 355 -10.46 11.70 5.54
C LEU A 355 -11.19 12.01 6.84
N GLU A 356 -11.65 10.94 7.51
CA GLU A 356 -12.20 11.03 8.86
C GLU A 356 -11.13 11.53 9.83
N THR A 357 -11.33 12.74 10.32
CA THR A 357 -10.35 13.43 11.16
C THR A 357 -10.87 13.59 12.58
N PRO A 358 -10.16 13.09 13.60
CA PRO A 358 -10.58 13.18 15.01
C PRO A 358 -10.87 14.62 15.44
N HIS A 359 -12.12 14.87 15.83
CA HIS A 359 -12.59 16.19 16.21
C HIS A 359 -13.04 16.25 17.66
N THR A 360 -13.85 15.30 18.09
CA THR A 360 -14.32 15.14 19.48
C THR A 360 -13.84 13.80 20.02
N VAL A 361 -13.48 13.76 21.30
CA VAL A 361 -12.95 12.55 21.96
C VAL A 361 -13.92 12.12 23.03
N CYS A 362 -14.30 10.84 23.02
CA CYS A 362 -15.22 10.23 23.97
C CYS A 362 -14.53 9.10 24.75
N TYR A 363 -14.70 9.08 26.07
CA TYR A 363 -14.16 8.05 26.96
C TYR A 363 -15.26 7.29 27.70
N GLY A 364 -15.06 5.98 27.87
CA GLY A 364 -16.02 5.07 28.51
C GLY A 364 -17.17 4.66 27.58
N SER A 365 -18.14 3.95 28.15
CA SER A 365 -19.42 3.63 27.50
C SER A 365 -20.55 3.54 28.53
N ALA A 366 -21.79 3.37 28.06
CA ALA A 366 -22.93 3.14 28.93
C ALA A 366 -22.79 1.84 29.77
N GLU A 367 -22.03 0.87 29.29
CA GLU A 367 -21.76 -0.39 29.99
C GLU A 367 -20.55 -0.31 30.93
N VAL A 368 -19.57 0.55 30.60
CA VAL A 368 -18.32 0.73 31.35
C VAL A 368 -18.05 2.24 31.51
N PRO A 369 -18.72 2.91 32.46
CA PRO A 369 -18.48 4.32 32.75
C PRO A 369 -17.14 4.53 33.45
N VAL A 370 -16.56 5.72 33.29
CA VAL A 370 -15.34 6.13 33.98
C VAL A 370 -15.69 6.56 35.41
N THR A 371 -15.21 5.83 36.40
CA THR A 371 -15.50 6.10 37.83
C THR A 371 -14.63 7.24 38.34
N ASP A 372 -13.33 7.24 38.01
CA ASP A 372 -12.35 8.23 38.47
C ASP A 372 -11.59 8.89 37.30
N LEU A 373 -11.40 10.22 37.35
CA LEU A 373 -10.74 10.96 36.27
C LEU A 373 -9.29 10.52 35.98
N PRO A 374 -8.47 10.13 36.98
CA PRO A 374 -7.13 9.58 36.71
C PRO A 374 -7.12 8.27 35.91
N GLU A 375 -8.25 7.56 35.81
CA GLU A 375 -8.37 6.35 34.98
C GLU A 375 -8.39 6.68 33.47
N LEU A 376 -8.73 7.91 33.09
CA LEU A 376 -8.76 8.35 31.69
C LEU A 376 -7.44 8.08 30.97
N ARG A 377 -6.33 8.06 31.69
CA ARG A 377 -4.98 7.75 31.17
C ARG A 377 -4.88 6.35 30.57
N PHE A 378 -5.68 5.42 31.07
CA PHE A 378 -5.67 4.01 30.70
C PHE A 378 -6.87 3.63 29.82
N CYS A 379 -7.88 4.50 29.70
CA CYS A 379 -9.04 4.27 28.84
C CYS A 379 -8.70 4.49 27.36
N GLU A 380 -9.28 3.66 26.48
CA GLU A 380 -9.16 3.88 25.04
C GLU A 380 -10.09 5.00 24.58
N PRO A 381 -9.59 6.00 23.83
CA PRO A 381 -10.41 7.07 23.28
C PRO A 381 -11.23 6.56 22.08
N LYS A 382 -12.49 6.97 22.01
CA LYS A 382 -13.33 6.89 20.80
C LYS A 382 -13.39 8.27 20.16
N TYR A 383 -13.30 8.34 18.84
CA TYR A 383 -13.31 9.61 18.12
C TYR A 383 -14.63 9.83 17.40
N ILE A 384 -15.14 11.05 17.49
CA ILE A 384 -16.14 11.56 16.56
C ILE A 384 -15.38 12.43 15.55
N CYS A 385 -15.47 12.04 14.28
CA CYS A 385 -14.65 12.60 13.21
C CYS A 385 -15.41 13.64 12.38
N VAL A 386 -14.65 14.56 11.79
CA VAL A 386 -15.11 15.51 10.76
C VAL A 386 -14.20 15.40 9.53
N ASP A 387 -14.54 16.08 8.44
CA ASP A 387 -13.70 16.14 7.25
C ASP A 387 -12.35 16.83 7.51
N GLY A 388 -11.28 16.29 6.92
CA GLY A 388 -9.91 16.77 7.07
C GLY A 388 -8.90 15.80 6.49
N ASP A 389 -7.69 15.76 7.05
CA ASP A 389 -6.55 14.97 6.56
C ASP A 389 -6.14 13.80 7.48
N GLY A 390 -7.00 13.44 8.43
CA GLY A 390 -6.74 12.42 9.46
C GLY A 390 -6.06 12.98 10.72
N THR A 391 -5.52 14.20 10.68
CA THR A 391 -4.93 14.89 11.86
C THR A 391 -5.57 16.25 12.12
N VAL A 392 -5.69 17.08 11.08
CA VAL A 392 -6.14 18.46 11.12
C VAL A 392 -7.51 18.56 10.44
N PRO A 393 -8.56 19.00 11.16
CA PRO A 393 -9.86 19.28 10.54
C PRO A 393 -9.74 20.30 9.41
N ALA A 394 -10.43 20.07 8.29
CA ALA A 394 -10.40 20.97 7.14
C ALA A 394 -10.83 22.40 7.52
N GLU A 395 -11.79 22.53 8.45
CA GLU A 395 -12.21 23.83 9.02
C GLU A 395 -11.05 24.58 9.69
N SER A 396 -10.22 23.87 10.48
CA SER A 396 -9.06 24.45 11.15
C SER A 396 -8.00 24.92 10.16
N ALA A 397 -7.75 24.12 9.12
CA ALA A 397 -6.76 24.43 8.09
C ALA A 397 -7.21 25.57 7.15
N LYS A 398 -8.52 25.73 6.93
CA LYS A 398 -9.10 26.85 6.16
C LYS A 398 -9.12 28.16 6.95
N ALA A 399 -9.21 28.09 8.28
CA ALA A 399 -9.40 29.25 9.16
C ALA A 399 -8.11 30.04 9.43
N ASP A 400 -7.30 30.26 8.38
CA ASP A 400 -6.02 30.97 8.41
C ASP A 400 -6.15 32.45 8.77
N GLY A 401 -7.27 33.11 8.43
CA GLY A 401 -7.52 34.52 8.71
C GLY A 401 -6.62 35.49 7.93
N LEU A 402 -6.02 35.03 6.83
CA LEU A 402 -5.11 35.77 5.97
C LEU A 402 -5.74 36.04 4.60
N ASN A 403 -5.21 37.02 3.87
CA ASN A 403 -5.61 37.22 2.47
C ASN A 403 -4.82 36.26 1.58
N ALA A 404 -5.43 35.15 1.17
CA ALA A 404 -4.80 34.13 0.33
C ALA A 404 -5.16 34.35 -1.14
N GLU A 405 -4.18 34.19 -2.02
CA GLU A 405 -4.37 34.18 -3.47
C GLU A 405 -5.20 32.96 -3.91
N ALA A 406 -4.97 31.81 -3.26
CA ALA A 406 -5.73 30.59 -3.49
C ALA A 406 -5.78 29.73 -2.22
N ARG A 407 -6.92 29.04 -2.05
CA ARG A 407 -7.11 27.97 -1.07
C ARG A 407 -7.54 26.71 -1.81
N VAL A 408 -6.77 25.63 -1.66
CA VAL A 408 -6.97 24.39 -2.44
C VAL A 408 -7.11 23.21 -1.49
N GLY A 409 -8.21 22.48 -1.62
CA GLY A 409 -8.41 21.20 -0.95
C GLY A 409 -7.76 20.07 -1.75
N VAL A 410 -6.93 19.25 -1.11
CA VAL A 410 -6.31 18.08 -1.74
C VAL A 410 -6.63 16.85 -0.89
N PRO A 411 -7.24 15.78 -1.45
CA PRO A 411 -7.51 14.57 -0.70
C PRO A 411 -6.18 13.88 -0.36
N GLY A 412 -6.00 13.48 0.90
CA GLY A 412 -4.78 12.81 1.31
C GLY A 412 -4.55 12.83 2.81
N GLU A 413 -3.76 11.87 3.29
CA GLU A 413 -3.31 11.79 4.68
C GLU A 413 -2.36 12.94 5.00
N HIS A 414 -2.42 13.47 6.24
CA HIS A 414 -1.69 14.65 6.70
C HIS A 414 -0.23 14.70 6.28
N ARG A 415 0.55 13.63 6.50
CA ARG A 415 1.93 13.55 6.01
C ARG A 415 2.01 13.14 4.54
N GLY A 416 1.16 12.21 4.11
CA GLY A 416 1.09 11.67 2.75
C GLY A 416 0.89 12.73 1.66
N ILE A 417 0.24 13.86 1.99
CA ILE A 417 0.05 14.98 1.05
C ILE A 417 1.38 15.49 0.48
N LEU A 418 2.49 15.42 1.23
CA LEU A 418 3.83 15.84 0.79
C LEU A 418 4.43 14.96 -0.31
N SER A 419 3.85 13.80 -0.57
CA SER A 419 4.23 12.87 -1.63
C SER A 419 3.22 12.83 -2.78
N ASP A 420 2.17 13.64 -2.71
CA ASP A 420 1.06 13.61 -3.65
C ASP A 420 1.40 14.30 -4.99
N HIS A 421 1.05 13.64 -6.10
CA HIS A 421 1.35 14.17 -7.44
C HIS A 421 0.54 15.42 -7.80
N HIS A 422 -0.67 15.61 -7.25
CA HIS A 422 -1.45 16.83 -7.44
C HIS A 422 -0.83 17.99 -6.69
N LEU A 423 -0.36 17.77 -5.44
CA LEU A 423 0.42 18.77 -4.71
C LEU A 423 1.62 19.24 -5.55
N PHE A 424 2.38 18.30 -6.11
CA PHE A 424 3.54 18.62 -6.94
C PHE A 424 3.19 19.49 -8.16
N ARG A 425 2.07 19.23 -8.82
CA ARG A 425 1.59 20.06 -9.94
C ARG A 425 1.24 21.47 -9.51
N ILE A 426 0.47 21.61 -8.42
CA ILE A 426 0.06 22.92 -7.87
C ILE A 426 1.29 23.74 -7.47
N VAL A 427 2.21 23.14 -6.72
CA VAL A 427 3.44 23.79 -6.26
C VAL A 427 4.34 24.15 -7.44
N LYS A 428 4.55 23.25 -8.41
CA LYS A 428 5.34 23.53 -9.62
C LYS A 428 4.79 24.73 -10.39
N HIS A 429 3.47 24.84 -10.51
CA HIS A 429 2.79 25.96 -11.16
C HIS A 429 2.99 27.27 -10.39
N TRP A 430 2.72 27.30 -9.08
CA TRP A 430 2.88 28.51 -8.26
C TRP A 430 4.33 28.99 -8.19
N LEU A 431 5.31 28.08 -8.28
CA LEU A 431 6.73 28.42 -8.36
C LEU A 431 7.20 28.83 -9.76
N LYS A 432 6.36 28.69 -10.79
CA LYS A 432 6.69 28.95 -12.20
C LYS A 432 7.93 28.18 -12.68
N ALA A 433 8.10 26.95 -12.21
CA ALA A 433 9.30 26.16 -12.50
C ALA A 433 9.29 25.47 -13.88
N ASP A 434 8.20 25.62 -14.65
CA ASP A 434 8.07 25.21 -16.06
C ASP A 434 6.77 25.82 -16.65
N SER A 435 6.74 26.06 -17.96
CA SER A 435 5.49 26.41 -18.66
C SER A 435 4.80 25.13 -19.10
N ASP A 436 3.97 24.53 -18.24
CA ASP A 436 3.07 23.47 -18.65
C ASP A 436 1.93 24.11 -19.48
N PRO A 437 1.88 23.92 -20.82
CA PRO A 437 0.85 24.53 -21.66
C PRO A 437 -0.52 23.87 -21.48
N PHE A 438 -0.60 22.79 -20.69
CA PHE A 438 -1.83 22.05 -20.41
C PHE A 438 -2.36 22.29 -18.99
N TYR A 439 -1.65 23.04 -18.14
CA TYR A 439 -2.15 23.41 -16.82
C TYR A 439 -3.38 24.32 -16.97
N ASN A 440 -4.52 23.85 -16.47
CA ASN A 440 -5.77 24.60 -16.45
C ASN A 440 -6.30 24.64 -15.01
N PRO A 441 -6.28 25.81 -14.35
CA PRO A 441 -6.83 25.99 -13.00
C PRO A 441 -8.20 25.32 -12.80
N ILE A 442 -9.10 25.42 -13.79
CA ILE A 442 -10.46 24.88 -13.69
C ILE A 442 -10.48 23.35 -13.80
N ASN A 443 -9.56 22.72 -14.52
CA ASN A 443 -9.52 21.26 -14.68
C ASN A 443 -8.59 20.58 -13.66
N ASP A 444 -7.52 21.25 -13.23
CA ASP A 444 -6.52 20.70 -12.30
C ASP A 444 -6.86 21.00 -10.83
N TYR A 445 -7.70 22.01 -10.53
CA TYR A 445 -8.30 22.18 -9.21
C TYR A 445 -9.56 21.33 -9.04
N VAL A 446 -10.21 20.84 -10.11
CA VAL A 446 -11.38 19.95 -9.99
C VAL A 446 -10.90 18.51 -9.91
N ILE A 447 -10.93 17.95 -8.70
CA ILE A 447 -10.57 16.57 -8.44
C ILE A 447 -11.81 15.72 -8.71
N LEU A 448 -11.94 15.22 -9.94
CA LEU A 448 -12.88 14.13 -10.19
C LEU A 448 -12.31 12.88 -9.50
N PRO A 449 -13.06 12.22 -8.60
CA PRO A 449 -12.65 10.94 -8.06
C PRO A 449 -12.24 10.01 -9.20
N THR A 450 -11.05 9.46 -9.13
CA THR A 450 -10.67 8.42 -10.08
C THR A 450 -11.63 7.25 -9.92
N ALA A 451 -11.91 6.50 -10.99
CA ALA A 451 -12.78 5.33 -10.93
C ALA A 451 -12.33 4.33 -9.83
N PHE A 452 -11.03 4.30 -9.54
CA PHE A 452 -10.41 3.53 -8.47
C PHE A 452 -10.75 4.02 -7.06
N GLU A 453 -10.77 5.34 -6.83
CA GLU A 453 -11.20 5.92 -5.55
C GLU A 453 -12.69 5.69 -5.31
N MET A 454 -13.52 5.83 -6.35
CA MET A 454 -14.95 5.52 -6.27
C MET A 454 -15.22 4.04 -5.92
N GLU A 455 -14.40 3.11 -6.43
CA GLU A 455 -14.50 1.67 -6.11
C GLU A 455 -14.01 1.36 -4.69
N LYS A 456 -12.89 1.95 -4.25
CA LYS A 456 -12.34 1.78 -2.89
C LYS A 456 -13.30 2.29 -1.79
N HIS A 457 -14.06 3.36 -2.07
CA HIS A 457 -15.09 3.88 -1.16
C HIS A 457 -16.36 3.03 -1.13
N LYS A 458 -16.65 2.30 -2.22
CA LYS A 458 -17.79 1.36 -2.31
C LYS A 458 -17.52 0.09 -1.51
N GLU A 459 -16.26 -0.37 -1.48
CA GLU A 459 -15.82 -1.52 -0.68
C GLU A 459 -15.79 -1.24 0.84
N SER A 460 -15.72 0.03 1.25
CA SER A 460 -15.72 0.46 2.66
C SER A 460 -17.11 0.78 3.22
N GLY A 461 -18.19 0.56 2.45
CA GLY A 461 -19.57 0.69 2.93
C GLY A 461 -20.08 2.14 3.09
N LEU A 462 -19.30 3.15 2.69
CA LEU A 462 -19.74 4.55 2.65
C LEU A 462 -20.68 4.76 1.45
N GLN A 463 -21.99 4.86 1.71
CA GLN A 463 -22.94 5.37 0.72
C GLN A 463 -22.76 6.90 0.58
N PHE A 464 -22.07 7.33 -0.49
CA PHE A 464 -22.07 8.75 -0.87
C PHE A 464 -23.47 9.14 -1.38
N THR A 465 -24.24 9.89 -0.58
CA THR A 465 -25.49 10.52 -1.03
C THR A 465 -25.28 11.88 -1.69
N SER A 466 -24.15 12.55 -1.44
CA SER A 466 -23.76 13.79 -2.13
C SER A 466 -22.28 14.11 -1.96
N LEU A 467 -21.57 14.46 -3.04
CA LEU A 467 -20.27 15.14 -2.99
C LEU A 467 -20.53 16.64 -3.17
N LYS A 468 -20.13 17.46 -2.18
CA LYS A 468 -20.19 18.94 -2.26
C LYS A 468 -18.79 19.50 -2.11
N GLU A 469 -18.25 20.05 -3.20
CA GLU A 469 -16.95 20.72 -3.19
C GLU A 469 -17.11 22.20 -3.52
N GLU A 470 -16.45 23.04 -2.73
CA GLU A 470 -16.50 24.50 -2.86
C GLU A 470 -15.08 25.04 -3.06
N TRP A 471 -14.90 25.79 -4.15
CA TRP A 471 -13.63 26.40 -4.53
C TRP A 471 -13.76 27.92 -4.57
N GLU A 472 -12.71 28.65 -4.14
CA GLU A 472 -12.64 30.11 -4.23
C GLU A 472 -11.42 30.50 -5.08
N ILE A 473 -11.68 31.01 -6.29
CA ILE A 473 -10.65 31.50 -7.22
C ILE A 473 -10.78 33.03 -7.30
N ILE A 474 -9.72 33.76 -6.99
CA ILE A 474 -9.69 35.23 -7.06
C ILE A 474 -8.86 35.61 -8.30
N SER A 475 -9.45 36.29 -9.28
CA SER A 475 -8.74 36.73 -10.50
C SER A 475 -8.61 38.26 -10.55
N GLU A 476 -7.42 38.75 -10.92
CA GLU A 476 -7.09 40.19 -10.99
C GLU A 476 -7.25 40.80 -12.41
N GLU A 477 -7.96 40.16 -13.34
CA GLU A 477 -8.17 40.75 -14.67
C GLU A 477 -9.35 41.74 -14.67
N GLN A 478 -9.04 42.99 -14.32
CA GLN A 478 -9.84 44.15 -14.73
C GLN A 478 -9.58 44.41 -16.21
N ASP A 479 -10.41 43.85 -17.09
CA ASP A 479 -10.64 44.46 -18.40
C ASP A 479 -11.74 45.52 -18.25
N GLU A 480 -11.35 46.79 -18.38
CA GLU A 480 -12.24 47.93 -18.51
C GLU A 480 -13.10 47.80 -19.77
N HIS A 481 -14.27 47.18 -19.65
CA HIS A 481 -15.54 47.46 -20.36
C HIS A 481 -16.44 46.23 -20.39
N ASP A 482 -17.23 45.98 -19.33
CA ASP A 482 -18.65 45.63 -19.52
C ASP A 482 -19.45 45.68 -18.20
N ASN A 483 -20.70 46.13 -18.27
CA ASN A 483 -21.61 46.22 -17.13
C ASN A 483 -21.94 44.82 -16.55
N MET A 484 -21.33 44.41 -15.42
CA MET A 484 -21.50 43.07 -14.82
C MET A 484 -22.43 43.01 -13.58
N VAL A 485 -23.62 43.62 -13.60
CA VAL A 485 -24.58 43.52 -12.47
C VAL A 485 -25.74 42.53 -12.75
N ASN A 486 -25.71 41.73 -13.82
CA ASN A 486 -26.84 40.81 -14.09
C ASN A 486 -26.51 39.57 -14.97
N ARG A 487 -25.39 38.87 -14.72
CA ARG A 487 -25.17 37.54 -15.33
C ARG A 487 -25.70 36.44 -14.42
N LYS A 488 -26.46 35.50 -15.00
CA LYS A 488 -26.93 34.29 -14.32
C LYS A 488 -25.73 33.34 -14.06
N PRO A 489 -25.74 32.53 -12.97
CA PRO A 489 -24.72 31.52 -12.73
C PRO A 489 -24.62 30.56 -13.93
N PHE A 490 -23.40 30.20 -14.31
CA PHE A 490 -23.17 29.22 -15.36
C PHE A 490 -23.27 27.84 -14.74
N VAL A 491 -24.32 27.11 -15.10
CA VAL A 491 -24.60 25.78 -14.59
C VAL A 491 -24.39 24.78 -15.72
N SER A 492 -23.49 23.83 -15.51
CA SER A 492 -23.28 22.70 -16.43
C SER A 492 -23.48 21.41 -15.66
N SER A 493 -24.34 20.54 -16.17
CA SER A 493 -24.68 19.25 -15.54
C SER A 493 -24.30 18.09 -16.47
N ILE A 494 -23.64 17.07 -15.93
CA ILE A 494 -23.40 15.78 -16.57
C ILE A 494 -24.21 14.72 -15.82
N CYS A 495 -25.06 13.98 -16.53
CA CYS A 495 -25.80 12.85 -15.99
C CYS A 495 -25.43 11.58 -16.76
N ILE A 496 -25.13 10.52 -16.01
CA ILE A 496 -24.83 9.19 -16.53
C ILE A 496 -25.94 8.26 -16.04
N SER A 497 -26.70 7.69 -16.97
CA SER A 497 -27.75 6.70 -16.70
C SER A 497 -27.29 5.32 -17.16
N GLN A 498 -27.34 4.33 -16.27
CA GLN A 498 -27.10 2.93 -16.63
C GLN A 498 -28.46 2.23 -16.80
N ALA A 499 -28.75 1.73 -18.01
CA ALA A 499 -29.96 0.93 -18.24
C ALA A 499 -29.75 -0.46 -17.61
N GLY A 500 -30.54 -0.79 -16.60
CA GLY A 500 -30.54 -2.12 -15.98
C GLY A 500 -31.24 -3.13 -16.89
N ASP A 501 -30.70 -4.35 -16.94
CA ASP A 501 -31.43 -5.51 -17.46
C ASP A 501 -32.67 -5.77 -16.59
N ASP A 502 -33.72 -6.30 -17.23
CA ASP A 502 -35.09 -6.47 -16.73
C ASP A 502 -35.18 -6.75 -15.21
N GLN A 503 -35.81 -5.82 -14.48
CA GLN A 503 -36.21 -5.79 -13.06
C GLN A 503 -35.37 -4.98 -12.04
N SER A 504 -34.31 -4.26 -12.43
CA SER A 504 -33.67 -3.28 -11.53
C SER A 504 -33.91 -1.82 -11.97
N SER A 505 -34.26 -0.94 -11.03
CA SER A 505 -34.46 0.49 -11.29
C SER A 505 -33.17 1.15 -11.82
N PRO A 506 -33.25 2.05 -12.81
CA PRO A 506 -32.06 2.69 -13.37
C PRO A 506 -31.31 3.49 -12.31
N ALA A 507 -29.99 3.29 -12.23
CA ALA A 507 -29.11 4.12 -11.43
C ALA A 507 -28.70 5.34 -12.28
N GLU A 508 -29.07 6.53 -11.80
CA GLU A 508 -28.66 7.81 -12.40
C GLU A 508 -27.68 8.51 -11.44
N ALA A 509 -26.52 8.88 -11.97
CA ALA A 509 -25.57 9.76 -11.29
C ALA A 509 -25.53 11.09 -12.04
N CYS A 510 -25.78 12.19 -11.33
CA CYS A 510 -25.73 13.54 -11.90
C CYS A 510 -24.72 14.40 -11.13
N ALA A 511 -23.76 15.00 -11.84
CA ALA A 511 -22.84 16.00 -11.33
C ALA A 511 -23.17 17.37 -11.93
N THR A 512 -23.33 18.38 -11.08
CA THR A 512 -23.65 19.76 -11.46
C THR A 512 -22.52 20.66 -11.03
N VAL A 513 -21.86 21.30 -11.99
CA VAL A 513 -20.89 22.38 -11.77
C VAL A 513 -21.63 23.70 -11.87
N THR A 514 -21.64 24.48 -10.79
CA THR A 514 -22.20 25.83 -10.76
C THR A 514 -21.07 26.82 -10.57
N VAL A 515 -20.83 27.64 -11.60
CA VAL A 515 -19.90 28.78 -11.53
C VAL A 515 -20.74 30.02 -11.24
N HIS A 516 -20.61 30.55 -10.04
CA HIS A 516 -21.33 31.75 -9.63
C HIS A 516 -20.70 33.02 -10.27
N PRO A 517 -21.50 34.05 -10.59
CA PRO A 517 -20.97 35.31 -11.12
C PRO A 517 -19.99 35.95 -10.12
N GLN A 518 -18.94 36.59 -10.62
CA GLN A 518 -17.97 37.30 -9.78
C GLN A 518 -18.69 38.29 -8.85
N SER A 519 -18.50 38.10 -7.55
CA SER A 519 -18.92 39.02 -6.49
C SER A 519 -17.65 39.49 -5.80
N GLU A 520 -17.37 40.79 -5.80
CA GLU A 520 -16.19 41.38 -5.15
C GLU A 520 -14.83 40.78 -5.63
N GLY A 521 -14.72 40.40 -6.91
CA GLY A 521 -13.50 39.81 -7.48
C GLY A 521 -13.28 38.32 -7.17
N LYS A 522 -14.21 37.69 -6.44
CA LYS A 522 -14.18 36.28 -6.06
C LYS A 522 -15.06 35.46 -7.01
N GLN A 523 -14.50 34.40 -7.57
CA GLN A 523 -15.20 33.43 -8.42
C GLN A 523 -15.41 32.15 -7.60
N HIS A 524 -16.67 31.82 -7.32
CA HIS A 524 -17.04 30.64 -6.54
C HIS A 524 -17.48 29.51 -7.47
N VAL A 525 -16.83 28.35 -7.35
CA VAL A 525 -17.18 27.14 -8.12
C VAL A 525 -17.70 26.10 -7.16
N GLU A 526 -18.93 25.64 -7.39
CA GLU A 526 -19.62 24.63 -6.59
C GLU A 526 -19.82 23.37 -7.44
N LEU A 527 -19.29 22.24 -7.00
CA LEU A 527 -19.54 20.93 -7.61
C LEU A 527 -20.46 20.12 -6.70
N ASN A 528 -21.63 19.74 -7.25
CA ASN A 528 -22.63 18.92 -6.56
C ASN A 528 -22.84 17.61 -7.33
N ALA A 529 -22.41 16.46 -6.78
CA ALA A 529 -22.62 15.14 -7.38
C ALA A 529 -23.58 14.28 -6.54
N TYR A 530 -24.65 13.77 -7.16
CA TYR A 530 -25.70 12.97 -6.50
C TYR A 530 -25.87 11.60 -7.15
N LEU A 531 -26.16 10.58 -6.33
CA LEU A 531 -26.61 9.25 -6.75
C LEU A 531 -28.12 9.13 -6.42
N LEU A 532 -28.99 9.04 -7.43
CA LEU A 532 -30.42 8.87 -7.17
C LEU A 532 -30.75 7.39 -6.89
N GLY A 533 -30.61 6.98 -5.62
CA GLY A 533 -31.09 5.70 -5.10
C GLY A 533 -32.51 5.81 -4.54
N GLY A 534 -33.52 5.58 -5.39
CA GLY A 534 -34.94 5.33 -5.10
C GLY A 534 -35.57 5.79 -3.78
N VAL A 535 -36.10 7.03 -3.74
CA VAL A 535 -37.33 7.37 -2.97
C VAL A 535 -38.07 8.52 -3.69
N ILE A 536 -38.91 8.23 -4.67
CA ILE A 536 -40.08 9.07 -4.98
C ILE A 536 -41.26 8.16 -5.29
N ALA A 537 -41.91 7.67 -4.24
CA ALA A 537 -43.28 7.21 -4.32
C ALA A 537 -44.18 8.31 -3.76
N SER A 538 -45.13 8.75 -4.59
CA SER A 538 -46.29 9.60 -4.26
C SER A 538 -46.02 11.05 -3.83
N VAL A 539 -46.41 12.00 -4.69
CA VAL A 539 -47.61 12.85 -4.56
C VAL A 539 -47.52 13.93 -5.65
N PHE A 540 -48.38 13.79 -6.67
CA PHE A 540 -49.10 14.83 -7.43
C PHE A 540 -49.43 14.32 -8.82
N GLY A 541 -50.58 13.67 -8.91
CA GLY A 541 -51.26 13.41 -10.17
C GLY A 541 -51.92 14.68 -10.72
N TRP A 542 -52.21 14.59 -12.01
CA TRP A 542 -53.17 15.40 -12.77
C TRP A 542 -52.92 16.90 -12.95
N GLY A 543 -52.40 17.21 -14.14
CA GLY A 543 -52.65 18.49 -14.80
C GLY A 543 -52.06 18.50 -16.20
N LEU A 544 -52.92 18.63 -17.21
CA LEU A 544 -52.61 18.99 -18.61
C LEU A 544 -52.20 17.89 -19.59
N LEU A 545 -53.19 17.05 -19.90
CA LEU A 545 -53.50 16.71 -21.29
C LEU A 545 -54.07 17.96 -22.00
N LEU A 546 -53.66 18.13 -23.27
CA LEU A 546 -54.21 19.00 -24.33
C LEU A 546 -53.61 20.41 -24.50
N ALA A 547 -52.92 20.55 -25.64
CA ALA A 547 -52.60 21.73 -26.48
C ALA A 547 -51.07 21.83 -26.68
N PHE A 548 -50.45 21.53 -27.82
CA PHE A 548 -50.81 21.85 -29.19
C PHE A 548 -50.12 20.88 -30.17
N HIS A 549 -50.85 20.61 -31.25
CA HIS A 549 -50.39 19.97 -32.47
C HIS A 549 -49.54 20.93 -33.32
N ALA A 550 -48.54 20.36 -34.01
CA ALA A 550 -48.14 20.64 -35.40
C ALA A 550 -47.07 21.72 -35.76
N LYS A 551 -46.22 21.28 -36.71
CA LYS A 551 -45.33 22.01 -37.66
C LYS A 551 -43.96 22.45 -37.10
N GLY A 552 -42.83 22.22 -37.79
CA GLY A 552 -42.63 21.76 -39.15
C GLY A 552 -41.14 21.56 -39.53
N ARG A 553 -40.99 20.97 -40.72
CA ARG A 553 -39.77 20.61 -41.47
C ARG A 553 -38.71 21.72 -41.58
N ARG A 554 -37.42 21.32 -41.69
CA ARG A 554 -36.58 21.71 -42.84
C ARG A 554 -35.38 20.76 -43.07
N LYS A 555 -35.33 20.23 -44.29
CA LYS A 555 -34.20 19.59 -44.98
C LYS A 555 -33.21 20.66 -45.43
N VAL A 556 -31.91 20.36 -45.42
CA VAL A 556 -30.96 20.87 -46.42
C VAL A 556 -30.12 19.69 -46.92
N ARG A 557 -30.12 19.54 -48.24
CA ARG A 557 -29.33 18.59 -49.04
C ARG A 557 -28.53 19.49 -49.99
N VAL A 558 -27.22 19.32 -50.07
CA VAL A 558 -26.41 19.86 -51.16
C VAL A 558 -25.67 18.70 -51.80
N SER A 559 -25.87 18.56 -53.10
CA SER A 559 -25.20 17.65 -54.03
C SER A 559 -24.36 18.52 -54.96
N MET A 560 -23.18 18.06 -55.38
CA MET A 560 -22.58 18.46 -56.65
C MET A 560 -21.74 17.32 -57.23
N ASP A 561 -21.81 17.23 -58.55
CA ASP A 561 -21.54 16.09 -59.43
C ASP A 561 -20.07 15.85 -59.80
N ILE A 562 -19.88 14.66 -60.38
CA ILE A 562 -18.68 14.02 -60.95
C ILE A 562 -18.24 14.67 -62.27
N PRO A 563 -16.97 14.50 -62.70
CA PRO A 563 -16.74 13.93 -64.03
C PRO A 563 -15.76 12.73 -64.05
N ARG A 564 -16.09 11.74 -64.88
CA ARG A 564 -15.24 10.61 -65.30
C ARG A 564 -14.39 11.03 -66.50
N ASP A 565 -13.11 10.66 -66.53
CA ASP A 565 -12.53 9.60 -67.41
C ASP A 565 -10.99 9.71 -67.46
N SER A 566 -10.29 8.58 -67.28
CA SER A 566 -9.33 8.02 -68.26
C SER A 566 -8.53 6.87 -67.63
N THR A 567 -8.68 5.68 -68.22
CA THR A 567 -7.92 4.45 -67.97
C THR A 567 -6.45 4.55 -68.35
N LEU A 568 -5.56 3.99 -67.52
CA LEU A 568 -4.31 3.34 -67.95
C LEU A 568 -4.02 2.15 -67.02
N LYS A 569 -3.91 0.95 -67.62
CA LYS A 569 -3.54 -0.30 -66.98
C LYS A 569 -2.02 -0.36 -66.78
N SER A 570 -1.56 -0.79 -65.61
CA SER A 570 -0.36 -1.63 -65.49
C SER A 570 -0.50 -2.55 -64.27
N SER A 571 -0.37 -3.84 -64.54
CA SER A 571 -0.30 -4.95 -63.59
C SER A 571 0.90 -4.83 -62.66
N GLU A 572 0.75 -5.22 -61.39
CA GLU A 572 1.63 -6.18 -60.72
C GLU A 572 1.10 -6.57 -59.33
N ASN A 573 1.26 -7.86 -59.01
CA ASN A 573 0.76 -8.54 -57.82
C ASN A 573 1.31 -7.92 -56.52
N GLY A 574 0.41 -7.36 -55.72
CA GLY A 574 0.57 -7.21 -54.29
C GLY A 574 -0.73 -7.65 -53.63
N MET A 575 -0.77 -8.87 -53.10
CA MET A 575 -1.92 -9.37 -52.34
C MET A 575 -2.03 -8.52 -51.07
N SER A 576 -2.84 -7.47 -51.14
CA SER A 576 -3.13 -6.55 -50.05
C SER A 576 -3.89 -7.28 -48.95
N TRP A 577 -3.40 -7.15 -47.71
CA TRP A 577 -4.08 -7.57 -46.49
C TRP A 577 -5.48 -6.95 -46.41
N ALA A 578 -6.48 -7.71 -46.83
CA ALA A 578 -7.86 -7.41 -46.52
C ALA A 578 -8.06 -7.66 -45.03
N CYS A 579 -8.27 -6.60 -44.25
CA CYS A 579 -8.78 -6.69 -42.89
C CYS A 579 -10.13 -7.40 -42.92
N ASN A 580 -10.17 -8.63 -42.41
CA ASN A 580 -11.41 -9.37 -42.22
C ASN A 580 -12.10 -8.85 -40.92
N PRO A 581 -13.44 -8.70 -40.89
CA PRO A 581 -14.18 -8.24 -39.71
C PRO A 581 -14.20 -9.22 -38.50
N GLU A 582 -13.43 -10.32 -38.54
CA GLU A 582 -13.38 -11.41 -37.54
C GLU A 582 -12.05 -11.47 -36.75
N SER A 583 -11.28 -10.37 -36.65
CA SER A 583 -9.91 -10.44 -36.13
C SER A 583 -9.82 -10.66 -34.61
N THR A 584 -9.29 -11.81 -34.17
CA THR A 584 -8.92 -12.10 -32.77
C THR A 584 -7.92 -11.08 -32.21
N ASP A 585 -8.15 -10.59 -30.99
CA ASP A 585 -7.25 -9.64 -30.33
C ASP A 585 -6.13 -10.36 -29.56
N ILE A 586 -6.47 -11.47 -28.90
CA ILE A 586 -5.55 -12.20 -28.03
C ILE A 586 -5.70 -13.70 -28.24
N ILE A 587 -4.57 -14.40 -28.46
CA ILE A 587 -4.51 -15.86 -28.43
C ILE A 587 -3.97 -16.31 -27.07
N ILE A 588 -4.66 -17.25 -26.43
CA ILE A 588 -4.19 -17.90 -25.19
C ILE A 588 -3.86 -19.35 -25.49
N VAL A 589 -2.62 -19.75 -25.20
CA VAL A 589 -2.15 -21.13 -25.40
C VAL A 589 -2.26 -21.91 -24.09
N GLY A 590 -3.18 -22.87 -24.05
CA GLY A 590 -3.47 -23.71 -22.89
C GLY A 590 -4.62 -23.18 -22.04
N ALA A 591 -5.64 -24.00 -21.80
CA ALA A 591 -6.79 -23.73 -20.95
C ALA A 591 -6.65 -24.46 -19.60
N GLY A 592 -5.54 -24.20 -18.89
CA GLY A 592 -5.35 -24.59 -17.49
C GLY A 592 -5.94 -23.54 -16.53
N VAL A 593 -5.45 -23.48 -15.29
CA VAL A 593 -5.87 -22.46 -14.31
C VAL A 593 -5.64 -21.05 -14.87
N ALA A 594 -4.40 -20.76 -15.29
CA ALA A 594 -4.03 -19.44 -15.78
C ALA A 594 -4.79 -19.07 -17.06
N GLY A 595 -4.83 -19.96 -18.04
CA GLY A 595 -5.44 -19.66 -19.34
C GLY A 595 -6.94 -19.52 -19.30
N SER A 596 -7.65 -20.37 -18.54
CA SER A 596 -9.11 -20.30 -18.44
C SER A 596 -9.56 -19.06 -17.66
N ALA A 597 -8.91 -18.75 -16.54
CA ALA A 597 -9.20 -17.56 -15.76
C ALA A 597 -8.89 -16.27 -16.55
N LEU A 598 -7.75 -16.24 -17.26
CA LEU A 598 -7.38 -15.10 -18.11
C LEU A 598 -8.36 -14.93 -19.28
N ALA A 599 -8.80 -16.02 -19.91
CA ALA A 599 -9.76 -15.98 -21.00
C ALA A 599 -11.10 -15.37 -20.57
N TYR A 600 -11.65 -15.83 -19.44
CA TYR A 600 -12.87 -15.26 -18.87
C TYR A 600 -12.70 -13.78 -18.54
N THR A 601 -11.60 -13.43 -17.86
CA THR A 601 -11.34 -12.07 -17.41
C THR A 601 -11.20 -11.08 -18.58
N LEU A 602 -10.39 -11.41 -19.58
CA LEU A 602 -10.21 -10.57 -20.76
C LEU A 602 -11.45 -10.55 -21.65
N GLY A 603 -12.21 -11.65 -21.69
CA GLY A 603 -13.51 -11.70 -22.32
C GLY A 603 -14.51 -10.74 -21.66
N LYS A 604 -14.57 -10.69 -20.33
CA LYS A 604 -15.43 -9.77 -19.58
C LYS A 604 -15.07 -8.30 -19.83
N ASP A 605 -13.77 -8.01 -20.00
CA ASP A 605 -13.26 -6.69 -20.40
C ASP A 605 -13.45 -6.39 -21.92
N GLY A 606 -14.19 -7.22 -22.65
CA GLY A 606 -14.61 -6.98 -24.04
C GLY A 606 -13.62 -7.44 -25.13
N ARG A 607 -12.53 -8.13 -24.79
CA ARG A 607 -11.53 -8.60 -25.78
C ARG A 607 -12.02 -9.81 -26.56
N ARG A 608 -11.66 -9.91 -27.83
CA ARG A 608 -11.87 -11.14 -28.62
C ARG A 608 -10.73 -12.12 -28.34
N VAL A 609 -11.02 -13.17 -27.59
CA VAL A 609 -10.02 -14.13 -27.09
C VAL A 609 -10.18 -15.49 -27.78
N HIS A 610 -9.10 -16.04 -28.32
CA HIS A 610 -9.05 -17.40 -28.86
C HIS A 610 -8.14 -18.27 -27.99
N VAL A 611 -8.74 -19.24 -27.31
CA VAL A 611 -8.04 -20.18 -26.43
C VAL A 611 -7.84 -21.51 -27.15
N ILE A 612 -6.61 -22.00 -27.18
CA ILE A 612 -6.26 -23.28 -27.81
C ILE A 612 -5.73 -24.24 -26.75
N GLU A 613 -6.46 -25.32 -26.50
CA GLU A 613 -6.11 -26.34 -25.49
C GLU A 613 -5.99 -27.72 -26.13
N ARG A 614 -4.95 -28.48 -25.76
CA ARG A 614 -4.72 -29.82 -26.33
C ARG A 614 -5.85 -30.78 -26.03
N ASP A 615 -6.41 -30.71 -24.83
CA ASP A 615 -7.47 -31.59 -24.36
C ASP A 615 -8.46 -30.85 -23.45
N LEU A 616 -9.68 -30.68 -23.96
CA LEU A 616 -10.80 -30.05 -23.25
C LEU A 616 -11.56 -31.02 -22.34
N THR A 617 -11.19 -32.31 -22.31
CA THR A 617 -11.72 -33.24 -21.31
C THR A 617 -11.21 -32.92 -19.91
N GLU A 618 -11.89 -33.46 -18.90
CA GLU A 618 -11.56 -33.22 -17.50
C GLU A 618 -10.16 -33.76 -17.18
N PRO A 619 -9.21 -32.91 -16.72
CA PRO A 619 -7.85 -33.36 -16.47
C PRO A 619 -7.75 -34.12 -15.15
N ASP A 620 -7.25 -35.35 -15.23
CA ASP A 620 -7.03 -36.20 -14.06
C ASP A 620 -5.58 -36.05 -13.55
N ARG A 621 -5.38 -35.24 -12.49
CA ARG A 621 -4.05 -34.87 -11.94
C ARG A 621 -4.06 -34.83 -10.42
N ILE A 622 -2.90 -35.10 -9.82
CA ILE A 622 -2.66 -35.08 -8.36
C ILE A 622 -2.06 -33.76 -7.85
N VAL A 623 -2.03 -32.72 -8.69
CA VAL A 623 -1.44 -31.41 -8.36
C VAL A 623 -2.43 -30.30 -8.69
N GLY A 624 -2.36 -29.20 -7.93
CA GLY A 624 -3.29 -28.08 -8.09
C GLY A 624 -4.66 -28.34 -7.47
N GLU A 625 -4.70 -29.07 -6.37
CA GLU A 625 -5.91 -29.47 -5.63
C GLU A 625 -6.14 -28.64 -4.35
N LEU A 626 -5.27 -27.66 -4.05
CA LEU A 626 -5.42 -26.76 -2.90
C LEU A 626 -5.11 -25.33 -3.32
N LEU A 627 -6.10 -24.46 -3.20
CA LEU A 627 -6.04 -23.02 -3.42
C LEU A 627 -5.92 -22.29 -2.07
N GLN A 628 -4.86 -21.50 -1.92
CA GLN A 628 -4.63 -20.70 -0.72
C GLN A 628 -5.66 -19.56 -0.59
N PRO A 629 -5.95 -19.06 0.63
CA PRO A 629 -6.88 -17.95 0.85
C PRO A 629 -6.62 -16.71 -0.03
N GLY A 630 -5.36 -16.29 -0.17
CA GLY A 630 -5.01 -15.17 -1.06
C GLY A 630 -5.29 -15.45 -2.54
N GLY A 631 -5.20 -16.71 -2.97
CA GLY A 631 -5.61 -17.13 -4.31
C GLY A 631 -7.13 -17.12 -4.48
N TYR A 632 -7.86 -17.50 -3.43
CA TYR A 632 -9.33 -17.43 -3.41
C TYR A 632 -9.83 -15.97 -3.47
N LEU A 633 -9.18 -15.04 -2.77
CA LEU A 633 -9.46 -13.60 -2.91
C LEU A 633 -9.28 -13.11 -4.35
N LYS A 634 -8.23 -13.55 -5.03
CA LYS A 634 -8.05 -13.22 -6.46
C LYS A 634 -9.07 -13.90 -7.36
N LEU A 635 -9.57 -15.08 -6.98
CA LEU A 635 -10.66 -15.73 -7.70
C LEU A 635 -11.96 -14.91 -7.61
N ILE A 636 -12.29 -14.39 -6.42
CA ILE A 636 -13.41 -13.47 -6.19
C ILE A 636 -13.23 -12.17 -6.99
N GLU A 637 -12.04 -11.57 -6.95
CA GLU A 637 -11.73 -10.33 -7.68
C GLU A 637 -11.88 -10.49 -9.20
N LEU A 638 -11.62 -11.69 -9.73
CA LEU A 638 -11.79 -12.03 -11.14
C LEU A 638 -13.23 -12.45 -11.49
N GLY A 639 -14.12 -12.56 -10.49
CA GLY A 639 -15.50 -13.00 -10.65
C GLY A 639 -15.63 -14.48 -11.02
N LEU A 640 -14.78 -15.34 -10.45
CA LEU A 640 -14.68 -16.79 -10.72
C LEU A 640 -14.94 -17.64 -9.45
N GLU A 641 -15.46 -17.05 -8.38
CA GLU A 641 -15.67 -17.69 -7.07
C GLU A 641 -16.68 -18.85 -7.10
N ASP A 642 -17.65 -18.81 -8.00
CA ASP A 642 -18.59 -19.89 -8.27
C ASP A 642 -17.93 -21.14 -8.88
N CYS A 643 -16.72 -21.04 -9.44
CA CYS A 643 -16.01 -22.19 -10.01
C CYS A 643 -15.54 -23.19 -8.95
N VAL A 644 -15.53 -22.81 -7.67
CA VAL A 644 -15.31 -23.75 -6.55
C VAL A 644 -16.62 -24.24 -5.93
N SER A 645 -17.77 -23.79 -6.43
CA SER A 645 -19.09 -24.27 -6.01
C SER A 645 -19.50 -25.50 -6.84
N ASP A 646 -20.32 -26.38 -6.28
CA ASP A 646 -20.85 -27.59 -6.93
C ASP A 646 -19.77 -28.56 -7.47
N ILE A 647 -18.57 -28.55 -6.88
CA ILE A 647 -17.49 -29.49 -7.24
C ILE A 647 -17.01 -30.34 -6.05
N ASP A 648 -17.73 -30.29 -4.92
CA ASP A 648 -17.34 -30.92 -3.66
C ASP A 648 -16.02 -30.33 -3.12
N ALA A 649 -15.88 -29.01 -3.22
CA ALA A 649 -14.72 -28.30 -2.70
C ALA A 649 -14.80 -28.21 -1.17
N GLN A 650 -13.68 -28.54 -0.53
CA GLN A 650 -13.51 -28.59 0.90
C GLN A 650 -12.92 -27.29 1.41
N ARG A 651 -13.47 -26.78 2.51
CA ARG A 651 -13.00 -25.53 3.13
C ARG A 651 -11.77 -25.81 4.00
N VAL A 652 -10.70 -25.05 3.79
CA VAL A 652 -9.44 -25.20 4.53
C VAL A 652 -9.15 -23.93 5.34
N LEU A 653 -9.16 -24.06 6.66
CA LEU A 653 -8.99 -22.98 7.64
C LEU A 653 -7.56 -22.84 8.17
N GLY A 654 -6.65 -23.73 7.77
CA GLY A 654 -5.25 -23.66 8.15
C GLY A 654 -4.51 -24.96 7.91
N TYR A 655 -3.41 -25.14 8.63
CA TYR A 655 -2.61 -26.36 8.63
C TYR A 655 -2.41 -26.93 10.04
N ALA A 656 -2.07 -28.20 10.12
CA ALA A 656 -1.53 -28.84 11.31
C ALA A 656 -0.16 -29.43 10.98
N ILE A 657 0.86 -29.11 11.77
CA ILE A 657 2.20 -29.65 11.58
C ILE A 657 2.46 -30.74 12.60
N PHE A 658 3.03 -31.86 12.16
CA PHE A 658 3.37 -33.03 12.98
C PHE A 658 4.87 -33.25 12.98
N LYS A 659 5.44 -33.45 14.18
CA LYS A 659 6.85 -33.81 14.35
C LYS A 659 7.05 -34.58 15.66
N ASP A 660 7.76 -35.70 15.60
CA ASP A 660 8.14 -36.52 16.76
C ASP A 660 6.96 -36.87 17.70
N GLY A 661 5.81 -37.20 17.12
CA GLY A 661 4.57 -37.51 17.87
C GLY A 661 3.85 -36.30 18.48
N LYS A 662 4.37 -35.08 18.30
CA LYS A 662 3.70 -33.83 18.67
C LYS A 662 3.01 -33.21 17.46
N SER A 663 1.95 -32.44 17.71
CA SER A 663 1.28 -31.66 16.67
C SER A 663 0.95 -30.25 17.14
N THR A 664 0.81 -29.35 16.18
CA THR A 664 0.41 -27.95 16.41
C THR A 664 -0.53 -27.52 15.30
N LYS A 665 -1.66 -26.91 15.68
CA LYS A 665 -2.64 -26.33 14.78
C LYS A 665 -2.24 -24.89 14.45
N LEU A 666 -2.23 -24.56 13.16
CA LEU A 666 -1.86 -23.26 12.59
C LEU A 666 -3.03 -22.74 11.75
N SER A 667 -3.85 -21.89 12.35
CA SER A 667 -5.01 -21.29 11.66
C SER A 667 -4.59 -20.16 10.73
N TYR A 668 -5.30 -19.99 9.61
CA TYR A 668 -5.18 -18.79 8.79
C TYR A 668 -5.68 -17.55 9.55
N PRO A 669 -5.02 -16.38 9.40
CA PRO A 669 -5.48 -15.12 9.99
C PRO A 669 -6.64 -14.55 9.16
N LEU A 670 -7.86 -15.01 9.44
CA LEU A 670 -9.07 -14.69 8.66
C LEU A 670 -10.02 -13.69 9.35
N GLU A 671 -9.65 -13.18 10.52
CA GLU A 671 -10.50 -12.35 11.40
C GLU A 671 -11.03 -11.08 10.70
N ASN A 672 -10.24 -10.49 9.80
CA ASN A 672 -10.57 -9.26 9.09
C ASN A 672 -11.15 -9.48 7.68
N PHE A 673 -11.48 -10.72 7.31
CA PHE A 673 -12.01 -11.07 5.99
C PHE A 673 -13.47 -11.55 6.08
N PRO A 674 -14.25 -11.43 4.99
CA PRO A 674 -15.59 -12.03 4.93
C PRO A 674 -15.57 -13.50 5.33
N SER A 675 -16.62 -13.98 5.98
CA SER A 675 -16.68 -15.31 6.58
C SER A 675 -16.46 -16.47 5.60
N ASP A 676 -16.67 -16.24 4.31
CA ASP A 676 -16.47 -17.21 3.24
C ASP A 676 -14.98 -17.38 2.83
N VAL A 677 -14.15 -16.36 3.09
CA VAL A 677 -12.73 -16.38 2.73
C VAL A 677 -12.00 -17.44 3.54
N ALA A 678 -11.50 -18.45 2.86
CA ALA A 678 -10.64 -19.50 3.39
C ALA A 678 -9.94 -20.22 2.23
N GLY A 679 -9.01 -21.13 2.54
CA GLY A 679 -8.49 -22.03 1.52
C GLY A 679 -9.59 -22.93 0.96
N ARG A 680 -9.39 -23.42 -0.25
CA ARG A 680 -10.28 -24.39 -0.89
C ARG A 680 -9.46 -25.53 -1.44
N SER A 681 -9.83 -26.76 -1.12
CA SER A 681 -9.25 -27.94 -1.74
C SER A 681 -10.31 -28.74 -2.48
N PHE A 682 -9.93 -29.38 -3.58
CA PHE A 682 -10.87 -29.96 -4.53
C PHE A 682 -10.15 -30.89 -5.51
N HIS A 683 -10.92 -31.73 -6.20
CA HIS A 683 -10.44 -32.39 -7.41
C HIS A 683 -10.06 -31.36 -8.49
N HIS A 684 -8.79 -31.38 -8.92
CA HIS A 684 -8.26 -30.42 -9.89
C HIS A 684 -9.05 -30.39 -11.20
N GLY A 685 -9.47 -31.57 -11.68
CA GLY A 685 -10.23 -31.73 -12.91
C GLY A 685 -11.52 -30.91 -12.93
N ARG A 686 -12.34 -31.09 -11.89
CA ARG A 686 -13.63 -30.41 -11.72
C ARG A 686 -13.48 -28.89 -11.71
N PHE A 687 -12.48 -28.37 -11.00
CA PHE A 687 -12.20 -26.93 -10.95
C PHE A 687 -11.81 -26.36 -12.32
N ILE A 688 -10.95 -27.05 -13.06
CA ILE A 688 -10.57 -26.65 -14.42
C ILE A 688 -11.78 -26.65 -15.36
N GLN A 689 -12.64 -27.67 -15.29
CA GLN A 689 -13.82 -27.74 -16.16
C GLN A 689 -14.81 -26.61 -15.86
N LYS A 690 -15.09 -26.31 -14.59
CA LYS A 690 -15.92 -25.16 -14.21
C LYS A 690 -15.37 -23.84 -14.76
N MET A 691 -14.06 -23.61 -14.67
CA MET A 691 -13.44 -22.40 -15.24
C MET A 691 -13.55 -22.34 -16.76
N ARG A 692 -13.39 -23.47 -17.46
CA ARG A 692 -13.53 -23.55 -18.92
C ARG A 692 -14.97 -23.30 -19.37
N GLU A 693 -15.93 -23.92 -18.68
CA GLU A 693 -17.37 -23.70 -18.88
C GLU A 693 -17.72 -22.24 -18.69
N LYS A 694 -17.25 -21.63 -17.59
CA LYS A 694 -17.47 -20.22 -17.30
C LYS A 694 -16.86 -19.30 -18.37
N ALA A 695 -15.63 -19.57 -18.81
CA ALA A 695 -15.02 -18.83 -19.92
C ALA A 695 -15.81 -18.96 -21.23
N ALA A 696 -16.37 -20.14 -21.52
CA ALA A 696 -17.15 -20.42 -22.72
C ALA A 696 -18.54 -19.75 -22.73
N THR A 697 -19.03 -19.25 -21.59
CA THR A 697 -20.30 -18.49 -21.54
C THR A 697 -20.24 -17.15 -22.28
N LEU A 698 -19.03 -16.62 -22.51
CA LEU A 698 -18.81 -15.33 -23.14
C LEU A 698 -18.70 -15.49 -24.67
N SER A 699 -19.55 -14.78 -25.42
CA SER A 699 -19.62 -14.90 -26.89
C SER A 699 -18.35 -14.45 -27.62
N ASN A 700 -17.52 -13.65 -26.98
CA ASN A 700 -16.23 -13.16 -27.49
C ASN A 700 -15.04 -14.04 -27.10
N VAL A 701 -15.26 -15.17 -26.42
CA VAL A 701 -14.23 -16.16 -26.08
C VAL A 701 -14.47 -17.44 -26.88
N LYS A 702 -13.51 -17.78 -27.74
CA LYS A 702 -13.53 -19.02 -28.53
C LYS A 702 -12.59 -20.05 -27.91
N LEU A 703 -13.13 -21.12 -27.35
CA LEU A 703 -12.34 -22.28 -26.91
C LEU A 703 -12.24 -23.30 -28.05
N GLU A 704 -11.02 -23.70 -28.39
CA GLU A 704 -10.74 -24.65 -29.47
C GLU A 704 -9.81 -25.77 -29.00
N GLN A 705 -10.16 -27.01 -29.34
CA GLN A 705 -9.31 -28.16 -29.05
C GLN A 705 -8.23 -28.32 -30.13
N GLY A 706 -6.97 -28.10 -29.74
CA GLY A 706 -5.81 -28.21 -30.61
C GLY A 706 -4.50 -28.17 -29.85
N THR A 707 -3.44 -28.75 -30.40
CA THR A 707 -2.10 -28.72 -29.80
C THR A 707 -1.26 -27.69 -30.53
N VAL A 708 -0.90 -26.59 -29.85
CA VAL A 708 0.02 -25.58 -30.38
C VAL A 708 1.41 -26.17 -30.53
N THR A 709 1.98 -26.08 -31.72
CA THR A 709 3.29 -26.66 -32.07
C THR A 709 4.39 -25.60 -32.12
N SER A 710 4.09 -24.39 -32.60
CA SER A 710 5.08 -23.31 -32.72
C SER A 710 4.46 -21.91 -32.63
N LEU A 711 5.29 -20.92 -32.28
CA LEU A 711 4.95 -19.50 -32.34
C LEU A 711 5.33 -18.93 -33.72
N LEU A 712 4.43 -18.17 -34.34
CA LEU A 712 4.68 -17.56 -35.63
C LEU A 712 5.44 -16.26 -35.46
N LYS A 713 6.69 -16.24 -35.92
CA LYS A 713 7.61 -15.12 -35.75
C LYS A 713 7.92 -14.46 -37.09
N GLU A 714 7.62 -13.18 -37.21
CA GLU A 714 7.92 -12.34 -38.38
C GLU A 714 8.72 -11.13 -37.93
N ASN A 715 9.90 -10.90 -38.53
CA ASN A 715 10.78 -9.77 -38.20
C ASN A 715 11.03 -9.55 -36.70
N GLY A 716 11.15 -10.63 -35.93
CA GLY A 716 11.36 -10.55 -34.48
C GLY A 716 10.10 -10.47 -33.61
N THR A 717 8.93 -10.26 -34.22
CA THR A 717 7.63 -10.12 -33.55
C THR A 717 6.80 -11.39 -33.67
N ILE A 718 6.15 -11.81 -32.59
CA ILE A 718 5.18 -12.91 -32.62
C ILE A 718 3.85 -12.39 -33.14
N LYS A 719 3.29 -13.06 -34.15
CA LYS A 719 2.03 -12.67 -34.83
C LYS A 719 0.88 -13.67 -34.61
N GLY A 720 1.16 -14.76 -33.90
CA GLY A 720 0.19 -15.82 -33.67
C GLY A 720 0.84 -17.17 -33.42
N VAL A 721 0.09 -18.24 -33.69
CA VAL A 721 0.50 -19.62 -33.41
C VAL A 721 0.14 -20.58 -34.53
N GLN A 722 0.96 -21.60 -34.69
CA GLN A 722 0.63 -22.78 -35.47
C GLN A 722 0.16 -23.89 -34.53
N TYR A 723 -0.93 -24.57 -34.88
CA TYR A 723 -1.49 -25.63 -34.04
C TYR A 723 -2.07 -26.77 -34.87
N ARG A 724 -2.12 -27.95 -34.26
CA ARG A 724 -2.69 -29.15 -34.87
C ARG A 724 -4.03 -29.48 -34.21
N THR A 725 -5.07 -29.60 -35.02
CA THR A 725 -6.40 -30.03 -34.58
C THR A 725 -6.39 -31.52 -34.19
N LYS A 726 -7.45 -31.98 -33.51
CA LYS A 726 -7.62 -33.40 -33.17
C LYS A 726 -7.62 -34.33 -34.40
N VAL A 727 -8.06 -33.84 -35.55
CA VAL A 727 -8.08 -34.58 -36.83
C VAL A 727 -6.73 -34.56 -37.57
N GLY A 728 -5.69 -33.97 -36.98
CA GLY A 728 -4.34 -33.94 -37.52
C GLY A 728 -4.07 -32.81 -38.52
N GLN A 729 -5.06 -31.96 -38.83
CA GLN A 729 -4.88 -30.80 -39.70
C GLN A 729 -4.08 -29.71 -38.99
N GLU A 730 -3.04 -29.20 -39.65
CA GLU A 730 -2.28 -28.03 -39.19
C GLU A 730 -2.97 -26.74 -39.63
N LEU A 731 -3.26 -25.89 -38.67
CA LEU A 731 -3.91 -24.59 -38.82
C LEU A 731 -3.05 -23.50 -38.20
N THR A 732 -3.37 -22.27 -38.58
CA THR A 732 -2.72 -21.07 -38.09
C THR A 732 -3.76 -20.10 -37.55
N ALA A 733 -3.49 -19.53 -36.38
CA ALA A 733 -4.27 -18.43 -35.80
C ALA A 733 -3.37 -17.21 -35.63
N TYR A 734 -3.89 -16.02 -35.97
CA TYR A 734 -3.18 -14.74 -35.86
C TYR A 734 -3.84 -13.85 -34.80
N ALA A 735 -3.01 -13.15 -34.02
CA ALA A 735 -3.46 -12.13 -33.09
C ALA A 735 -2.32 -11.14 -32.78
N PRO A 736 -2.64 -9.88 -32.45
CA PRO A 736 -1.66 -8.89 -31.99
C PRO A 736 -0.86 -9.33 -30.75
N LEU A 737 -1.47 -10.08 -29.83
CA LEU A 737 -0.85 -10.58 -28.61
C LEU A 737 -1.11 -12.07 -28.41
N THR A 738 -0.06 -12.86 -28.17
CA THR A 738 -0.13 -14.28 -27.82
C THR A 738 0.35 -14.52 -26.39
N ILE A 739 -0.49 -15.07 -25.53
CA ILE A 739 -0.16 -15.37 -24.13
C ILE A 739 -0.02 -16.88 -23.95
N VAL A 740 1.16 -17.33 -23.53
CA VAL A 740 1.50 -18.74 -23.39
C VAL A 740 1.32 -19.19 -21.93
N CYS A 741 0.40 -20.14 -21.72
CA CYS A 741 -0.02 -20.68 -20.43
C CYS A 741 -0.04 -22.23 -20.40
N ASP A 742 0.80 -22.90 -21.20
CA ASP A 742 0.83 -24.37 -21.40
C ASP A 742 1.47 -25.17 -20.25
N GLY A 743 1.72 -24.52 -19.11
CA GLY A 743 2.04 -25.14 -17.83
C GLY A 743 3.47 -25.66 -17.67
N CYS A 744 3.68 -26.48 -16.64
CA CYS A 744 5.01 -26.90 -16.18
C CYS A 744 5.83 -27.73 -17.19
N PHE A 745 5.21 -28.23 -18.26
CA PHE A 745 5.85 -28.94 -19.37
C PHE A 745 5.92 -28.13 -20.67
N SER A 746 5.75 -26.81 -20.60
CA SER A 746 5.81 -25.91 -21.75
C SER A 746 6.97 -26.19 -22.70
N ASN A 747 6.64 -26.44 -23.96
CA ASN A 747 7.60 -26.59 -25.07
C ASN A 747 7.95 -25.24 -25.70
N LEU A 748 7.10 -24.22 -25.50
CA LEU A 748 7.25 -22.90 -26.11
C LEU A 748 8.12 -21.95 -25.27
N ARG A 749 8.38 -22.28 -23.99
CA ARG A 749 9.12 -21.42 -23.05
C ARG A 749 10.49 -20.97 -23.55
N GLN A 750 11.24 -21.84 -24.26
CA GLN A 750 12.62 -21.55 -24.67
C GLN A 750 12.71 -20.35 -25.61
N SER A 751 11.63 -20.08 -26.35
CA SER A 751 11.53 -18.94 -27.26
C SER A 751 11.29 -17.60 -26.55
N LEU A 752 10.79 -17.63 -25.31
CA LEU A 752 10.31 -16.45 -24.56
C LEU A 752 11.02 -16.22 -23.23
N CYS A 753 11.89 -17.12 -22.78
CA CYS A 753 12.65 -16.96 -21.53
C CYS A 753 13.97 -17.75 -21.55
N ASN A 754 14.82 -17.53 -20.55
CA ASN A 754 16.00 -18.34 -20.25
C ASN A 754 15.66 -19.39 -19.15
N PRO A 755 15.12 -20.56 -19.49
CA PRO A 755 14.62 -21.50 -18.48
C PRO A 755 15.76 -22.19 -17.73
N LYS A 756 15.72 -22.10 -16.40
CA LYS A 756 16.57 -22.89 -15.49
C LYS A 756 15.68 -23.80 -14.65
N VAL A 757 15.31 -24.95 -15.23
CA VAL A 757 14.41 -25.91 -14.57
C VAL A 757 15.23 -26.84 -13.67
N GLU A 758 14.93 -26.82 -12.38
CA GLU A 758 15.47 -27.75 -11.39
C GLU A 758 14.37 -28.74 -10.98
N ILE A 759 14.78 -29.99 -10.69
CA ILE A 759 13.89 -31.05 -10.22
C ILE A 759 14.35 -31.46 -8.81
N PRO A 760 13.90 -30.76 -7.76
CA PRO A 760 14.32 -31.04 -6.38
C PRO A 760 13.83 -32.39 -5.85
N SER A 761 12.63 -32.83 -6.24
CA SER A 761 11.98 -34.03 -5.73
C SER A 761 10.84 -34.50 -6.64
N CYS A 762 10.17 -35.57 -6.22
CA CYS A 762 8.97 -36.11 -6.84
C CYS A 762 7.90 -36.35 -5.76
N PHE A 763 6.66 -35.96 -6.05
CA PHE A 763 5.51 -36.31 -5.22
C PHE A 763 4.92 -37.64 -5.65
N VAL A 764 4.63 -38.48 -4.66
CA VAL A 764 3.89 -39.73 -4.79
C VAL A 764 2.51 -39.52 -4.18
N GLY A 765 1.48 -39.54 -5.02
CA GLY A 765 0.10 -39.27 -4.65
C GLY A 765 -0.72 -40.54 -4.41
N LEU A 766 -1.49 -40.53 -3.33
CA LEU A 766 -2.49 -41.52 -2.95
C LEU A 766 -3.83 -40.83 -2.66
N VAL A 767 -4.93 -41.57 -2.77
CA VAL A 767 -6.26 -41.15 -2.28
C VAL A 767 -6.61 -42.06 -1.11
N LEU A 768 -6.86 -41.47 0.05
CA LEU A 768 -7.31 -42.18 1.24
C LEU A 768 -8.84 -42.00 1.34
N GLU A 769 -9.52 -43.11 1.60
CA GLU A 769 -10.98 -43.19 1.77
C GLU A 769 -11.27 -43.72 3.19
N ASN A 770 -12.50 -43.50 3.68
CA ASN A 770 -12.97 -44.04 4.96
C ASN A 770 -12.13 -43.65 6.18
N CYS A 771 -11.53 -42.46 6.19
CA CYS A 771 -10.82 -41.91 7.35
C CYS A 771 -11.08 -40.41 7.50
N ASN A 772 -10.84 -39.90 8.70
CA ASN A 772 -10.94 -38.48 9.01
C ASN A 772 -9.55 -37.92 9.31
N LEU A 773 -9.33 -36.67 8.94
CA LEU A 773 -8.11 -35.96 9.31
C LEU A 773 -8.10 -35.68 10.83
N PRO A 774 -6.93 -35.76 11.50
CA PRO A 774 -6.81 -35.46 12.94
C PRO A 774 -7.31 -34.06 13.35
N TYR A 775 -7.32 -33.12 12.42
CA TYR A 775 -7.81 -31.75 12.62
C TYR A 775 -8.73 -31.41 11.47
N GLU A 776 -10.02 -31.23 11.76
CA GLU A 776 -11.02 -30.94 10.74
C GLU A 776 -10.72 -29.62 10.01
N ASN A 777 -11.01 -29.54 8.71
CA ASN A 777 -10.82 -28.34 7.88
C ASN A 777 -9.38 -27.80 7.87
N HIS A 778 -8.36 -28.62 8.15
CA HIS A 778 -6.95 -28.23 8.10
C HIS A 778 -6.18 -29.19 7.18
N GLY A 779 -5.19 -28.68 6.45
CA GLY A 779 -4.20 -29.54 5.80
C GLY A 779 -3.16 -30.03 6.81
N HIS A 780 -2.57 -31.20 6.62
CA HIS A 780 -1.61 -31.78 7.57
C HIS A 780 -0.24 -31.89 6.91
N VAL A 781 0.78 -31.38 7.59
CA VAL A 781 2.17 -31.47 7.17
C VAL A 781 2.91 -32.33 8.18
N VAL A 782 3.27 -33.54 7.78
CA VAL A 782 4.12 -34.41 8.60
C VAL A 782 5.56 -34.15 8.24
N LEU A 783 6.33 -33.65 9.20
CA LEU A 783 7.78 -33.50 9.07
C LEU A 783 8.42 -34.89 9.23
N ALA A 784 8.27 -35.74 8.23
CA ALA A 784 8.84 -37.10 8.16
C ALA A 784 10.26 -37.10 7.56
N ASP A 785 10.98 -38.21 7.73
CA ASP A 785 12.29 -38.46 7.16
C ASP A 785 12.18 -39.44 5.98
N PRO A 786 12.85 -39.17 4.84
CA PRO A 786 13.78 -38.07 4.60
C PRO A 786 13.12 -36.73 4.20
N SER A 787 11.81 -36.70 3.94
CA SER A 787 11.12 -35.53 3.37
C SER A 787 9.64 -35.46 3.80
N PRO A 788 9.01 -34.27 3.73
CA PRO A 788 7.69 -34.07 4.32
C PRO A 788 6.57 -34.80 3.57
N ILE A 789 5.46 -35.07 4.29
CA ILE A 789 4.24 -35.68 3.76
C ILE A 789 3.08 -34.71 3.97
N LEU A 790 2.23 -34.56 2.95
CA LEU A 790 1.05 -33.68 3.00
C LEU A 790 -0.23 -34.50 2.98
N PHE A 791 -1.20 -34.10 3.78
CA PHE A 791 -2.59 -34.55 3.70
C PHE A 791 -3.55 -33.37 3.60
N TYR A 792 -4.60 -33.49 2.79
CA TYR A 792 -5.67 -32.50 2.75
C TYR A 792 -6.93 -33.12 2.12
N PRO A 793 -8.12 -32.70 2.53
CA PRO A 793 -9.37 -33.24 1.99
C PRO A 793 -9.59 -32.71 0.57
N ILE A 794 -10.04 -33.53 -0.37
CA ILE A 794 -10.34 -33.10 -1.76
C ILE A 794 -11.80 -33.32 -2.16
N SER A 795 -12.54 -34.05 -1.33
CA SER A 795 -13.98 -34.26 -1.37
C SER A 795 -14.46 -34.62 0.05
N ASP A 796 -15.78 -34.73 0.26
CA ASP A 796 -16.35 -35.17 1.54
C ASP A 796 -15.91 -36.60 1.94
N THR A 797 -15.43 -37.40 0.98
CA THR A 797 -15.06 -38.82 1.20
C THR A 797 -13.60 -39.15 0.96
N GLU A 798 -12.82 -38.23 0.36
CA GLU A 798 -11.46 -38.50 -0.09
C GLU A 798 -10.46 -37.49 0.46
N ILE A 799 -9.34 -38.03 0.96
CA ILE A 799 -8.19 -37.27 1.43
C ILE A 799 -7.01 -37.53 0.50
N ARG A 800 -6.43 -36.47 -0.06
CA ARG A 800 -5.18 -36.56 -0.81
C ARG A 800 -4.02 -36.77 0.17
N CYS A 801 -3.18 -37.76 -0.09
CA CYS A 801 -1.86 -37.89 0.52
C CYS A 801 -0.78 -37.67 -0.54
N LEU A 802 0.19 -36.79 -0.27
CA LEU A 802 1.37 -36.55 -1.10
C LEU A 802 2.64 -36.83 -0.28
N VAL A 803 3.37 -37.86 -0.66
CA VAL A 803 4.67 -38.19 -0.07
C VAL A 803 5.77 -37.59 -0.95
N ASP A 804 6.62 -36.74 -0.37
CA ASP A 804 7.81 -36.24 -1.06
C ASP A 804 8.96 -37.24 -1.05
N VAL A 805 9.47 -37.55 -2.23
CA VAL A 805 10.67 -38.38 -2.42
C VAL A 805 11.78 -37.50 -3.01
N PRO A 806 12.87 -37.26 -2.26
CA PRO A 806 13.90 -36.33 -2.68
C PRO A 806 14.71 -36.87 -3.87
N GLY A 807 15.09 -35.98 -4.78
CA GLY A 807 15.85 -36.32 -5.99
C GLY A 807 14.98 -36.72 -7.19
N GLN A 808 15.65 -37.15 -8.27
CA GLN A 808 14.99 -37.44 -9.57
C GLN A 808 14.59 -38.91 -9.73
N LYS A 809 15.19 -39.81 -8.95
CA LYS A 809 14.91 -41.25 -9.03
C LYS A 809 13.94 -41.63 -7.93
N VAL A 810 12.75 -42.07 -8.32
CA VAL A 810 11.77 -42.66 -7.41
C VAL A 810 11.82 -44.19 -7.51
N PRO A 811 11.47 -44.92 -6.43
CA PRO A 811 11.23 -46.35 -6.50
C PRO A 811 10.23 -46.69 -7.61
N SER A 812 10.41 -47.83 -8.29
CA SER A 812 9.51 -48.18 -9.39
C SER A 812 8.13 -48.59 -8.86
N VAL A 813 7.08 -48.09 -9.52
CA VAL A 813 5.69 -48.48 -9.23
C VAL A 813 5.38 -49.84 -9.85
N SER A 814 5.92 -50.14 -11.03
CA SER A 814 5.57 -51.34 -11.80
C SER A 814 6.11 -52.64 -11.22
N ASN A 815 7.18 -52.59 -10.42
CA ASN A 815 7.79 -53.76 -9.78
C ASN A 815 7.50 -53.86 -8.27
N GLY A 816 6.66 -52.98 -7.72
CA GLY A 816 6.25 -52.98 -6.31
C GLY A 816 7.26 -52.35 -5.33
N GLU A 817 8.42 -51.87 -5.79
CA GLU A 817 9.40 -51.18 -4.92
C GLU A 817 8.81 -49.94 -4.23
N MET A 818 7.95 -49.20 -4.94
CA MET A 818 7.27 -48.03 -4.36
C MET A 818 6.34 -48.43 -3.20
N SER A 819 5.53 -49.47 -3.37
CA SER A 819 4.65 -49.96 -2.30
C SER A 819 5.46 -50.44 -1.10
N HIS A 820 6.60 -51.11 -1.33
CA HIS A 820 7.51 -51.51 -0.26
C HIS A 820 8.13 -50.31 0.47
N TYR A 821 8.56 -49.28 -0.26
CA TYR A 821 9.07 -48.03 0.31
C TYR A 821 8.01 -47.33 1.17
N LEU A 822 6.78 -47.19 0.66
CA LEU A 822 5.69 -46.55 1.38
C LEU A 822 5.33 -47.31 2.67
N LYS A 823 5.27 -48.65 2.63
CA LYS A 823 4.93 -49.46 3.81
C LYS A 823 6.04 -49.50 4.86
N ASN A 824 7.29 -49.62 4.46
CA ASN A 824 8.39 -49.88 5.41
C ASN A 824 9.10 -48.61 5.88
N THR A 825 9.11 -47.55 5.07
CA THR A 825 9.82 -46.30 5.41
C THR A 825 8.86 -45.18 5.81
N ILE A 826 7.71 -45.08 5.13
CA ILE A 826 6.79 -43.94 5.30
C ILE A 826 5.69 -44.23 6.31
N ALA A 827 5.01 -45.38 6.22
CA ALA A 827 3.90 -45.73 7.09
C ALA A 827 4.19 -45.60 8.61
N PRO A 828 5.38 -46.00 9.12
CA PRO A 828 5.69 -45.85 10.55
C PRO A 828 5.71 -44.41 11.07
N GLN A 829 5.79 -43.42 10.18
CA GLN A 829 5.87 -41.99 10.50
C GLN A 829 4.53 -41.26 10.31
N ILE A 830 3.49 -41.97 9.84
CA ILE A 830 2.16 -41.40 9.61
C ILE A 830 1.38 -41.32 10.94
N PRO A 831 0.56 -40.26 11.16
CA PRO A 831 -0.33 -40.19 12.30
C PRO A 831 -1.18 -41.47 12.44
N PRO A 832 -1.34 -42.04 13.66
CA PRO A 832 -2.04 -43.30 13.86
C PRO A 832 -3.45 -43.34 13.26
N GLU A 833 -4.15 -42.20 13.25
CA GLU A 833 -5.50 -42.05 12.72
C GLU A 833 -5.59 -42.24 11.19
N LEU A 834 -4.49 -42.00 10.46
CA LEU A 834 -4.43 -42.11 9.01
C LEU A 834 -3.69 -43.38 8.54
N HIS A 835 -3.09 -44.13 9.46
CA HIS A 835 -2.22 -45.26 9.16
C HIS A 835 -2.95 -46.36 8.38
N ASP A 836 -4.10 -46.82 8.88
CA ASP A 836 -4.82 -47.95 8.27
C ASP A 836 -5.37 -47.61 6.89
N ALA A 837 -5.90 -46.39 6.72
CA ALA A 837 -6.36 -45.89 5.43
C ALA A 837 -5.20 -45.72 4.44
N PHE A 838 -4.02 -45.31 4.91
CA PHE A 838 -2.83 -45.22 4.08
C PHE A 838 -2.36 -46.60 3.59
N ILE A 839 -2.33 -47.61 4.46
CA ILE A 839 -1.99 -48.99 4.07
C ILE A 839 -3.03 -49.53 3.07
N SER A 840 -4.31 -49.31 3.33
CA SER A 840 -5.40 -49.73 2.44
C SER A 840 -5.28 -49.07 1.05
N ALA A 841 -4.95 -47.77 0.99
CA ALA A 841 -4.73 -47.07 -0.27
C ALA A 841 -3.55 -47.64 -1.07
N ILE A 842 -2.46 -48.05 -0.40
CA ILE A 842 -1.33 -48.71 -1.06
C ILE A 842 -1.73 -50.07 -1.64
N ASP A 843 -2.51 -50.84 -0.88
CA ASP A 843 -2.97 -52.18 -1.28
C ASP A 843 -4.00 -52.14 -2.43
N LYS A 844 -4.88 -51.13 -2.42
CA LYS A 844 -5.82 -50.85 -3.52
C LYS A 844 -5.09 -50.46 -4.82
N GLY A 845 -3.88 -49.93 -4.73
CA GLY A 845 -3.09 -49.44 -5.85
C GLY A 845 -3.44 -48.00 -6.23
N GLY A 846 -3.20 -47.60 -7.49
CA GLY A 846 -3.50 -46.23 -7.95
C GLY A 846 -2.44 -45.19 -7.54
N ILE A 847 -1.23 -45.64 -7.21
CA ILE A 847 -0.08 -44.78 -6.90
C ILE A 847 0.29 -43.95 -8.12
N ARG A 848 0.29 -42.62 -7.98
CA ARG A 848 0.69 -41.70 -9.04
C ARG A 848 1.93 -40.93 -8.66
N THR A 849 2.76 -40.59 -9.64
CA THR A 849 3.99 -39.82 -9.41
C THR A 849 3.98 -38.56 -10.25
N MET A 850 4.48 -37.46 -9.68
CA MET A 850 4.61 -36.19 -10.37
C MET A 850 5.92 -35.52 -9.95
N THR A 851 6.74 -35.15 -10.93
CA THR A 851 8.01 -34.48 -10.64
C THR A 851 7.78 -33.03 -10.22
N ASN A 852 8.36 -32.66 -9.08
CA ASN A 852 8.33 -31.30 -8.59
C ASN A 852 9.37 -30.49 -9.35
N ARG A 853 8.96 -29.38 -9.96
CA ARG A 853 9.85 -28.50 -10.72
C ARG A 853 9.95 -27.15 -10.03
N SER A 854 11.14 -26.57 -10.06
CA SER A 854 11.40 -25.19 -9.66
C SER A 854 12.05 -24.45 -10.82
N MET A 855 11.61 -23.22 -11.07
CA MET A 855 12.17 -22.39 -12.14
C MET A 855 11.95 -20.90 -11.82
N PRO A 856 13.03 -20.13 -11.61
CA PRO A 856 12.92 -18.68 -11.44
C PRO A 856 12.47 -18.02 -12.75
N ALA A 857 11.79 -16.89 -12.63
CA ALA A 857 11.35 -16.09 -13.77
C ALA A 857 12.55 -15.36 -14.43
N SER A 858 12.81 -15.64 -15.71
CA SER A 858 13.86 -14.97 -16.50
C SER A 858 13.39 -14.71 -17.95
N PRO A 859 12.45 -13.76 -18.15
CA PRO A 859 11.82 -13.52 -19.45
C PRO A 859 12.76 -12.87 -20.48
N TYR A 860 12.44 -13.08 -21.76
CA TYR A 860 12.87 -12.24 -22.87
C TYR A 860 11.70 -11.36 -23.29
N PRO A 861 11.75 -10.03 -23.10
CA PRO A 861 10.75 -9.13 -23.63
C PRO A 861 10.63 -9.33 -25.15
N THR A 862 9.52 -9.90 -25.59
CA THR A 862 9.32 -10.33 -26.98
C THR A 862 8.07 -9.66 -27.53
N PRO A 863 8.17 -8.80 -28.56
CA PRO A 863 7.02 -8.17 -29.19
C PRO A 863 5.96 -9.19 -29.61
N GLY A 864 4.71 -8.95 -29.21
CA GLY A 864 3.56 -9.79 -29.55
C GLY A 864 3.39 -11.06 -28.73
N ALA A 865 4.23 -11.31 -27.71
CA ALA A 865 4.08 -12.49 -26.85
C ALA A 865 4.35 -12.25 -25.35
N LEU A 866 3.65 -12.99 -24.50
CA LEU A 866 3.85 -13.01 -23.05
C LEU A 866 3.79 -14.46 -22.53
N LEU A 867 4.58 -14.78 -21.50
CA LEU A 867 4.60 -16.11 -20.85
C LEU A 867 4.03 -15.98 -19.44
N MET A 868 3.15 -16.89 -19.03
CA MET A 868 2.47 -16.85 -17.72
C MET A 868 2.28 -18.23 -17.07
N GLY A 869 1.96 -18.23 -15.78
CA GLY A 869 1.75 -19.44 -14.98
C GLY A 869 3.03 -20.27 -14.85
N ASP A 870 2.86 -21.58 -14.67
CA ASP A 870 3.99 -22.51 -14.51
C ASP A 870 4.84 -22.69 -15.79
N ALA A 871 4.37 -22.19 -16.94
CA ALA A 871 5.22 -22.07 -18.13
C ALA A 871 6.33 -21.03 -17.92
N PHE A 872 6.03 -19.97 -17.15
CA PHE A 872 6.94 -18.84 -16.88
C PHE A 872 7.71 -18.97 -15.57
N ASN A 873 7.06 -19.41 -14.49
CA ASN A 873 7.64 -19.39 -13.15
C ASN A 873 7.09 -20.53 -12.31
N MET A 874 7.98 -21.44 -11.87
CA MET A 874 7.64 -22.60 -11.06
C MET A 874 8.32 -22.53 -9.70
N ARG A 875 7.67 -23.08 -8.68
CA ARG A 875 8.18 -23.19 -7.31
C ARG A 875 7.87 -24.58 -6.78
N HIS A 876 8.53 -24.96 -5.68
CA HIS A 876 8.22 -26.21 -5.01
C HIS A 876 6.73 -26.24 -4.58
N PRO A 877 5.96 -27.30 -4.88
CA PRO A 877 4.51 -27.34 -4.61
C PRO A 877 4.13 -27.52 -3.14
N LEU A 878 5.12 -27.66 -2.24
CA LEU A 878 4.93 -27.86 -0.79
C LEU A 878 3.96 -26.83 -0.16
N THR A 879 4.03 -25.58 -0.61
CA THR A 879 3.22 -24.49 -0.06
C THR A 879 1.92 -24.24 -0.81
N GLY A 880 1.61 -24.98 -1.89
CA GLY A 880 0.38 -24.78 -2.66
C GLY A 880 0.22 -23.41 -3.35
N GLY A 881 1.27 -22.59 -3.44
CA GLY A 881 1.17 -21.20 -3.90
C GLY A 881 1.09 -20.98 -5.42
N GLY A 882 1.17 -22.04 -6.24
CA GLY A 882 1.24 -21.92 -7.70
C GLY A 882 0.02 -21.26 -8.33
N MET A 883 -1.18 -21.69 -7.94
CA MET A 883 -2.44 -21.11 -8.44
C MET A 883 -2.61 -19.67 -7.95
N THR A 884 -2.25 -19.38 -6.70
CA THR A 884 -2.30 -18.03 -6.12
C THR A 884 -1.46 -17.04 -6.91
N VAL A 885 -0.22 -17.41 -7.27
CA VAL A 885 0.62 -16.54 -8.09
C VAL A 885 0.06 -16.40 -9.50
N ALA A 886 -0.47 -17.48 -10.09
CA ALA A 886 -1.08 -17.40 -11.41
C ALA A 886 -2.29 -16.44 -11.45
N LEU A 887 -3.20 -16.53 -10.47
CA LEU A 887 -4.36 -15.64 -10.37
C LEU A 887 -3.94 -14.19 -10.07
N SER A 888 -2.94 -13.98 -9.22
CA SER A 888 -2.38 -12.65 -8.96
C SER A 888 -1.73 -12.05 -10.21
N ASP A 889 -1.01 -12.86 -10.99
CA ASP A 889 -0.41 -12.44 -12.26
C ASP A 889 -1.50 -12.07 -13.29
N ILE A 890 -2.66 -12.73 -13.28
CA ILE A 890 -3.80 -12.43 -14.17
C ILE A 890 -4.41 -11.07 -13.85
N VAL A 891 -4.62 -10.76 -12.57
CA VAL A 891 -5.09 -9.44 -12.12
C VAL A 891 -4.18 -8.34 -12.66
N LEU A 892 -2.86 -8.50 -12.50
CA LEU A 892 -1.89 -7.52 -13.01
C LEU A 892 -1.95 -7.37 -14.54
N VAL A 893 -2.06 -8.47 -15.28
CA VAL A 893 -2.14 -8.41 -16.75
C VAL A 893 -3.47 -7.81 -17.21
N ARG A 894 -4.59 -8.13 -16.56
CA ARG A 894 -5.89 -7.50 -16.79
C ARG A 894 -5.77 -5.99 -16.63
N ASP A 895 -5.24 -5.52 -15.51
CA ASP A 895 -5.17 -4.10 -15.18
C ASP A 895 -4.23 -3.34 -16.12
N LEU A 896 -3.13 -3.96 -16.56
CA LEU A 896 -2.25 -3.40 -17.59
C LEU A 896 -2.95 -3.35 -18.96
N LEU A 897 -3.70 -4.39 -19.35
CA LEU A 897 -4.34 -4.43 -20.67
C LEU A 897 -5.61 -3.59 -20.76
N ARG A 898 -6.33 -3.38 -19.66
CA ARG A 898 -7.59 -2.62 -19.60
C ARG A 898 -7.53 -1.22 -20.23
N PRO A 899 -6.52 -0.37 -19.99
CA PRO A 899 -6.43 0.95 -20.61
C PRO A 899 -6.09 0.95 -22.11
N LEU A 900 -5.75 -0.20 -22.73
CA LEU A 900 -5.20 -0.25 -24.08
C LEU A 900 -6.26 -0.52 -25.15
N ASN A 901 -6.74 0.50 -25.87
CA ASN A 901 -7.72 0.26 -26.94
C ASN A 901 -7.14 -0.51 -28.15
N ASN A 902 -5.83 -0.40 -28.39
CA ASN A 902 -5.15 -1.00 -29.53
C ASN A 902 -3.94 -1.85 -29.09
N LEU A 903 -3.88 -3.10 -29.55
CA LEU A 903 -2.77 -4.04 -29.25
C LEU A 903 -1.82 -4.25 -30.45
N ASN A 904 -2.05 -3.59 -31.59
CA ASN A 904 -1.32 -3.84 -32.83
C ASN A 904 0.13 -3.34 -32.82
N ASP A 905 0.46 -2.32 -32.02
CA ASP A 905 1.84 -1.88 -31.82
C ASP A 905 2.58 -2.80 -30.84
N ALA A 906 3.05 -3.93 -31.36
CA ALA A 906 3.74 -4.96 -30.61
C ALA A 906 5.00 -4.46 -29.88
N SER A 907 5.67 -3.40 -30.40
CA SER A 907 6.90 -2.87 -29.80
C SER A 907 6.60 -2.04 -28.57
N SER A 908 5.66 -1.09 -28.68
CA SER A 908 5.23 -0.27 -27.55
C SER A 908 4.50 -1.09 -26.51
N LEU A 909 3.67 -2.05 -26.93
CA LEU A 909 3.02 -3.01 -26.03
C LEU A 909 4.04 -3.85 -25.26
N CYS A 910 5.08 -4.37 -25.92
CA CYS A 910 6.13 -5.14 -25.26
C CYS A 910 6.85 -4.32 -24.19
N LYS A 911 7.25 -3.08 -24.50
CA LYS A 911 7.85 -2.18 -23.52
C LYS A 911 6.89 -1.92 -22.37
N TYR A 912 5.63 -1.64 -22.62
CA TYR A 912 4.68 -1.41 -21.55
C TYR A 912 4.48 -2.66 -20.66
N LEU A 913 4.35 -3.85 -21.26
CA LEU A 913 4.21 -5.11 -20.54
C LEU A 913 5.47 -5.55 -19.76
N GLU A 914 6.64 -4.92 -19.93
CA GLU A 914 7.77 -5.14 -19.01
C GLU A 914 7.44 -4.74 -17.56
N SER A 915 6.48 -3.83 -17.35
CA SER A 915 5.97 -3.45 -16.03
C SER A 915 5.45 -4.66 -15.25
N PHE A 916 4.81 -5.62 -15.93
CA PHE A 916 4.32 -6.87 -15.33
C PHE A 916 5.42 -7.61 -14.55
N TYR A 917 6.62 -7.71 -15.13
CA TYR A 917 7.73 -8.43 -14.50
C TYR A 917 8.24 -7.77 -13.21
N THR A 918 8.01 -6.47 -13.05
CA THR A 918 8.37 -5.72 -11.84
C THR A 918 7.22 -5.75 -10.83
N LEU A 919 6.00 -5.45 -11.27
CA LEU A 919 4.81 -5.38 -10.40
C LEU A 919 4.50 -6.70 -9.71
N ARG A 920 4.75 -7.84 -10.37
CA ARG A 920 4.51 -9.17 -9.77
C ARG A 920 5.49 -9.56 -8.67
N LYS A 921 6.65 -8.89 -8.59
CA LYS A 921 7.79 -9.38 -7.79
C LYS A 921 7.49 -9.46 -6.30
N PRO A 922 6.85 -8.49 -5.63
CA PRO A 922 6.56 -8.59 -4.19
C PRO A 922 5.81 -9.88 -3.83
N VAL A 923 4.71 -10.18 -4.55
CA VAL A 923 3.90 -11.38 -4.30
C VAL A 923 4.62 -12.65 -4.75
N ALA A 924 5.05 -12.70 -6.00
CA ALA A 924 5.63 -13.91 -6.58
C ALA A 924 6.94 -14.31 -5.89
N SER A 925 7.82 -13.35 -5.61
CA SER A 925 9.11 -13.64 -4.96
C SER A 925 8.94 -14.09 -3.51
N THR A 926 7.97 -13.54 -2.77
CA THR A 926 7.68 -13.97 -1.39
C THR A 926 7.23 -15.42 -1.39
N ILE A 927 6.25 -15.78 -2.22
CA ILE A 927 5.73 -17.15 -2.30
C ILE A 927 6.80 -18.13 -2.82
N ASN A 928 7.58 -17.74 -3.83
CA ASN A 928 8.66 -18.57 -4.37
C ASN A 928 9.77 -18.80 -3.34
N THR A 929 10.17 -17.74 -2.63
CA THR A 929 11.21 -17.80 -1.60
C THR A 929 10.77 -18.65 -0.43
N LEU A 930 9.53 -18.49 0.02
CA LEU A 930 8.96 -19.29 1.10
C LEU A 930 8.93 -20.77 0.73
N ALA A 931 8.45 -21.11 -0.47
CA ALA A 931 8.38 -22.49 -0.94
C ALA A 931 9.74 -23.18 -0.97
N GLY A 932 10.75 -22.51 -1.55
CA GLY A 932 12.11 -23.04 -1.65
C GLY A 932 12.81 -23.14 -0.29
N ALA A 933 12.61 -22.14 0.58
CA ALA A 933 13.21 -22.11 1.91
C ALA A 933 12.58 -23.16 2.83
N LEU A 934 11.25 -23.22 2.92
CA LEU A 934 10.54 -24.18 3.77
C LEU A 934 10.83 -25.62 3.35
N TYR A 935 10.85 -25.93 2.06
CA TYR A 935 11.22 -27.27 1.60
C TYR A 935 12.61 -27.68 2.10
N LYS A 936 13.61 -26.80 1.96
CA LYS A 936 14.97 -27.06 2.47
C LYS A 936 15.03 -27.19 3.99
N VAL A 937 14.14 -26.53 4.73
CA VAL A 937 14.07 -26.62 6.20
C VAL A 937 13.33 -27.89 6.64
N PHE A 938 12.28 -28.30 5.93
CA PHE A 938 11.43 -29.44 6.29
C PHE A 938 12.03 -30.79 5.87
N SER A 939 12.87 -30.85 4.84
CA SER A 939 13.59 -32.07 4.49
C SER A 939 14.69 -32.39 5.51
N ALA A 940 14.87 -33.68 5.80
CA ALA A 940 15.94 -34.18 6.65
C ALA A 940 17.32 -33.83 6.06
N SER A 941 18.28 -33.52 6.93
CA SER A 941 19.65 -33.22 6.51
C SER A 941 20.67 -34.02 7.32
N PRO A 942 21.78 -34.45 6.72
CA PRO A 942 22.90 -34.98 7.49
C PRO A 942 23.60 -33.89 8.33
N ASP A 943 23.34 -32.60 8.07
CA ASP A 943 23.88 -31.51 8.86
C ASP A 943 23.06 -31.31 10.15
N PRO A 944 23.65 -31.51 11.36
CA PRO A 944 22.96 -31.28 12.62
C PRO A 944 22.38 -29.87 12.76
N ALA A 945 23.01 -28.85 12.18
CA ALA A 945 22.53 -27.47 12.26
C ALA A 945 21.22 -27.27 11.47
N ARG A 946 21.02 -28.01 10.37
CA ARG A 946 19.78 -27.98 9.59
C ARG A 946 18.66 -28.74 10.28
N ASN A 947 18.97 -29.85 10.96
CA ASN A 947 17.98 -30.56 11.79
C ASN A 947 17.55 -29.70 12.98
N GLU A 948 18.46 -28.95 13.61
CA GLU A 948 18.09 -27.98 14.63
C GLU A 948 17.20 -26.87 14.07
N MET A 949 17.48 -26.35 12.86
CA MET A 949 16.62 -25.36 12.21
C MET A 949 15.21 -25.91 11.93
N ARG A 950 15.10 -27.18 11.53
CA ARG A 950 13.82 -27.87 11.34
C ARG A 950 13.04 -27.97 12.66
N GLN A 951 13.72 -28.35 13.74
CA GLN A 951 13.12 -28.43 15.07
C GLN A 951 12.73 -27.03 15.60
N ALA A 952 13.58 -26.03 15.40
CA ALA A 952 13.33 -24.64 15.75
C ALA A 952 12.11 -24.08 15.00
N CYS A 953 11.96 -24.42 13.72
CA CYS A 953 10.80 -24.02 12.93
C CYS A 953 9.50 -24.59 13.49
N PHE A 954 9.48 -25.89 13.83
CA PHE A 954 8.31 -26.52 14.45
C PHE A 954 7.92 -25.83 15.77
N GLU A 955 8.87 -25.70 16.70
CA GLU A 955 8.58 -25.09 18.01
C GLU A 955 8.26 -23.60 17.93
N TYR A 956 8.90 -22.86 17.02
CA TYR A 956 8.60 -21.44 16.78
C TYR A 956 7.15 -21.26 16.34
N LEU A 957 6.68 -22.10 15.39
CA LEU A 957 5.28 -22.09 14.96
C LEU A 957 4.34 -22.56 16.08
N SER A 958 4.79 -23.44 16.98
CA SER A 958 4.04 -23.87 18.17
C SER A 958 3.86 -22.79 19.24
N LEU A 959 4.61 -21.68 19.21
CA LEU A 959 4.45 -20.59 20.19
C LEU A 959 3.13 -19.81 20.01
N GLY A 960 2.48 -19.91 18.85
CA GLY A 960 1.23 -19.19 18.56
C GLY A 960 1.42 -17.69 18.37
N GLY A 961 0.30 -16.96 18.26
CA GLY A 961 0.31 -15.50 18.09
C GLY A 961 1.09 -15.05 16.85
N VAL A 962 1.95 -14.04 16.99
CA VAL A 962 2.75 -13.50 15.86
C VAL A 962 3.69 -14.56 15.26
N PHE A 963 4.17 -15.51 16.07
CA PHE A 963 5.10 -16.55 15.63
C PHE A 963 4.45 -17.58 14.70
N SER A 964 3.13 -17.77 14.78
CA SER A 964 2.34 -18.58 13.84
C SER A 964 1.64 -17.74 12.77
N ASN A 965 0.99 -16.64 13.16
CA ASN A 965 0.12 -15.86 12.28
C ASN A 965 0.90 -15.17 11.16
N GLY A 966 2.09 -14.64 11.44
CA GLY A 966 2.94 -14.01 10.43
C GLY A 966 3.38 -14.98 9.33
N PRO A 967 4.04 -16.11 9.67
CA PRO A 967 4.40 -17.13 8.69
C PRO A 967 3.21 -17.72 7.92
N ILE A 968 2.06 -17.88 8.57
CA ILE A 968 0.85 -18.40 7.93
C ILE A 968 0.19 -17.36 7.01
N ALA A 969 0.27 -16.06 7.32
CA ALA A 969 -0.16 -14.98 6.42
C ALA A 969 0.67 -14.96 5.12
N LEU A 970 1.98 -15.19 5.24
CA LEU A 970 2.89 -15.33 4.09
C LEU A 970 2.57 -16.58 3.26
N LEU A 971 2.31 -17.71 3.92
CA LEU A 971 1.97 -18.99 3.28
C LEU A 971 0.64 -18.92 2.52
N SER A 972 -0.38 -18.32 3.14
CA SER A 972 -1.72 -18.15 2.58
C SER A 972 -1.78 -17.14 1.44
N GLY A 973 -0.74 -16.32 1.26
CA GLY A 973 -0.72 -15.23 0.28
C GLY A 973 -1.64 -14.06 0.63
N LEU A 974 -2.09 -13.97 1.89
CA LEU A 974 -2.89 -12.84 2.39
C LEU A 974 -2.02 -11.61 2.67
N ASP A 975 -0.78 -11.81 3.13
CA ASP A 975 0.17 -10.74 3.39
C ASP A 975 1.58 -11.08 2.84
N PRO A 976 1.76 -11.16 1.51
CA PRO A 976 3.00 -11.60 0.89
C PRO A 976 4.07 -10.49 0.86
N ARG A 977 4.50 -10.02 2.05
CA ARG A 977 5.55 -9.00 2.21
C ARG A 977 6.96 -9.62 2.27
N PRO A 978 7.87 -9.27 1.33
CA PRO A 978 9.25 -9.78 1.30
C PRO A 978 10.04 -9.58 2.60
N LEU A 979 9.87 -8.43 3.25
CA LEU A 979 10.58 -8.10 4.50
C LEU A 979 10.12 -8.96 5.67
N SER A 980 8.80 -9.15 5.79
CA SER A 980 8.20 -10.02 6.81
C SER A 980 8.75 -11.46 6.68
N LEU A 981 8.87 -11.97 5.45
CA LEU A 981 9.47 -13.28 5.19
C LEU A 981 10.92 -13.38 5.70
N VAL A 982 11.77 -12.40 5.38
CA VAL A 982 13.17 -12.42 5.82
C VAL A 982 13.26 -12.34 7.35
N LEU A 983 12.45 -11.48 7.97
CA LEU A 983 12.43 -11.30 9.42
C LEU A 983 12.02 -12.59 10.13
N HIS A 984 10.90 -13.21 9.74
CA HIS A 984 10.46 -14.48 10.34
C HIS A 984 11.46 -15.62 10.10
N PHE A 985 12.05 -15.69 8.91
CA PHE A 985 13.05 -16.72 8.61
C PHE A 985 14.28 -16.61 9.52
N PHE A 986 14.81 -15.40 9.73
CA PHE A 986 15.92 -15.20 10.66
C PHE A 986 15.50 -15.27 12.13
N ALA A 987 14.25 -14.93 12.48
CA ALA A 987 13.71 -15.13 13.82
C ALA A 987 13.68 -16.62 14.20
N VAL A 988 13.27 -17.51 13.28
CA VAL A 988 13.38 -18.97 13.47
C VAL A 988 14.84 -19.39 13.68
N ALA A 989 15.76 -18.82 12.89
CA ALA A 989 17.18 -19.14 13.04
C ALA A 989 17.76 -18.69 14.40
N ILE A 990 17.41 -17.48 14.85
CA ILE A 990 17.79 -16.94 16.17
C ILE A 990 17.16 -17.76 17.30
N TYR A 991 15.89 -18.16 17.14
CA TYR A 991 15.22 -19.05 18.08
C TYR A 991 15.97 -20.39 18.20
N GLY A 992 16.40 -20.99 17.08
CA GLY A 992 17.28 -22.16 17.07
C GLY A 992 18.61 -21.95 17.80
N VAL A 993 19.25 -20.79 17.64
CA VAL A 993 20.47 -20.44 18.40
C VAL A 993 20.16 -20.37 19.90
N SER A 994 19.08 -19.71 20.29
CA SER A 994 18.71 -19.55 21.70
C SER A 994 18.50 -20.90 22.40
N ARG A 995 17.89 -21.87 21.71
CA ARG A 995 17.71 -23.26 22.19
C ARG A 995 19.04 -23.97 22.42
N LEU A 996 20.00 -23.78 21.52
CA LEU A 996 21.34 -24.35 21.66
C LEU A 996 22.14 -23.68 22.79
N MET A 997 21.85 -22.43 23.14
CA MET A 997 22.56 -21.67 24.17
C MET A 997 22.06 -21.94 25.60
N LEU A 998 20.85 -22.48 25.78
CA LEU A 998 20.24 -22.73 27.10
C LEU A 998 20.36 -24.20 27.56
N PRO A 999 20.47 -24.46 28.88
CA PRO A 999 20.72 -23.50 29.97
C PRO A 999 22.19 -23.02 30.03
N LEU A 1000 23.13 -23.74 29.42
CA LEU A 1000 24.55 -23.36 29.35
C LEU A 1000 25.14 -23.63 27.95
N PRO A 1001 25.91 -22.69 27.37
CA PRO A 1001 26.56 -22.87 26.08
C PRO A 1001 27.80 -23.77 26.20
N SER A 1002 28.00 -24.68 25.24
CA SER A 1002 29.24 -25.45 25.08
C SER A 1002 29.94 -25.10 23.76
N PRO A 1003 31.26 -25.29 23.61
CA PRO A 1003 31.95 -24.99 22.35
C PRO A 1003 31.33 -25.69 21.14
N LYS A 1004 30.87 -26.94 21.32
CA LYS A 1004 30.15 -27.69 20.28
C LYS A 1004 28.81 -27.02 19.92
N ARG A 1005 28.04 -26.54 20.90
CA ARG A 1005 26.75 -25.85 20.69
C ARG A 1005 26.94 -24.46 20.06
N LEU A 1006 27.98 -23.73 20.44
CA LEU A 1006 28.38 -22.46 19.83
C LEU A 1006 28.73 -22.67 18.35
N TRP A 1007 29.51 -23.70 18.04
CA TRP A 1007 29.84 -24.05 16.66
C TRP A 1007 28.60 -24.43 15.84
N THR A 1008 27.71 -25.27 16.38
CA THR A 1008 26.44 -25.60 15.73
C THR A 1008 25.56 -24.37 15.51
N SER A 1009 25.55 -23.42 16.45
CA SER A 1009 24.79 -22.17 16.33
C SER A 1009 25.32 -21.27 15.22
N ALA A 1010 26.64 -21.11 15.11
CA ALA A 1010 27.26 -20.38 14.00
C ALA A 1010 26.94 -21.05 12.65
N ARG A 1011 27.01 -22.38 12.59
CA ARG A 1011 26.62 -23.16 11.41
C ARG A 1011 25.14 -23.03 11.06
N LEU A 1012 24.25 -22.90 12.05
CA LEU A 1012 22.82 -22.70 11.85
C LEU A 1012 22.56 -21.37 11.15
N ILE A 1013 23.14 -20.26 11.63
CA ILE A 1013 23.01 -18.94 10.99
C ILE A 1013 23.63 -18.93 9.58
N SER A 1014 24.81 -19.54 9.43
CA SER A 1014 25.45 -19.69 8.11
C SER A 1014 24.59 -20.54 7.16
N GLY A 1015 23.97 -21.61 7.65
CA GLY A 1015 23.08 -22.48 6.89
C GLY A 1015 21.81 -21.77 6.46
N ALA A 1016 21.20 -20.98 7.34
CA ALA A 1016 20.04 -20.14 7.04
C ALA A 1016 20.38 -19.14 5.92
N SER A 1017 21.50 -18.45 6.07
CA SER A 1017 21.99 -17.48 5.08
C SER A 1017 22.25 -18.14 3.72
N GLY A 1018 22.84 -19.34 3.72
CA GLY A 1018 23.08 -20.13 2.51
C GLY A 1018 21.80 -20.67 1.85
N ILE A 1019 20.68 -20.76 2.58
CA ILE A 1019 19.38 -21.13 2.03
C ILE A 1019 18.71 -19.91 1.38
N ILE A 1020 18.59 -18.79 2.11
CA ILE A 1020 17.72 -17.68 1.71
C ILE A 1020 18.37 -16.74 0.69
N PHE A 1021 19.65 -16.38 0.85
CA PHE A 1021 20.29 -15.38 -0.03
C PHE A 1021 20.39 -15.80 -1.50
N PRO A 1022 20.72 -17.06 -1.85
CA PRO A 1022 20.71 -17.48 -3.25
C PRO A 1022 19.32 -17.39 -3.89
N ILE A 1023 18.26 -17.66 -3.11
CA ILE A 1023 16.88 -17.59 -3.59
C ILE A 1023 16.48 -16.13 -3.83
N ILE A 1024 16.76 -15.24 -2.88
CA ILE A 1024 16.53 -13.79 -3.03
C ILE A 1024 17.30 -13.23 -4.23
N LYS A 1025 18.57 -13.64 -4.40
CA LYS A 1025 19.38 -13.22 -5.55
C LYS A 1025 18.77 -13.70 -6.88
N GLY A 1026 18.22 -14.91 -6.92
CA GLY A 1026 17.51 -15.45 -8.07
C GLY A 1026 16.23 -14.70 -8.41
N GLU A 1027 15.54 -14.15 -7.41
CA GLU A 1027 14.35 -13.32 -7.61
C GLU A 1027 14.64 -11.85 -7.94
N GLY A 1028 15.84 -11.36 -7.62
CA GLY A 1028 16.26 -9.98 -7.89
C GLY A 1028 15.99 -9.06 -6.69
N VAL A 1029 17.05 -8.71 -5.96
CA VAL A 1029 16.98 -7.95 -4.69
C VAL A 1029 16.22 -6.63 -4.86
N ARG A 1030 16.54 -5.84 -5.89
CA ARG A 1030 15.92 -4.54 -6.11
C ARG A 1030 14.43 -4.68 -6.46
N GLN A 1031 14.09 -5.61 -7.34
CA GLN A 1031 12.72 -5.83 -7.76
C GLN A 1031 11.85 -6.41 -6.64
N MET A 1032 12.44 -7.23 -5.76
CA MET A 1032 11.75 -7.83 -4.62
C MET A 1032 11.46 -6.81 -3.52
N PHE A 1033 12.45 -6.01 -3.09
CA PHE A 1033 12.29 -5.12 -1.93
C PHE A 1033 11.93 -3.67 -2.29
N PHE A 1034 12.25 -3.24 -3.52
CA PHE A 1034 12.12 -1.84 -3.95
C PHE A 1034 11.58 -1.73 -5.39
N PRO A 1035 10.41 -2.33 -5.69
CA PRO A 1035 9.86 -2.35 -7.04
C PRO A 1035 9.65 -0.93 -7.61
N VAL A 1036 9.32 0.04 -6.76
CA VAL A 1036 9.08 1.45 -7.12
C VAL A 1036 10.32 2.14 -7.70
N MET A 1037 11.53 1.69 -7.37
CA MET A 1037 12.77 2.26 -7.91
C MET A 1037 13.11 1.77 -9.33
N VAL A 1038 12.35 0.80 -9.86
CA VAL A 1038 12.60 0.22 -11.18
C VAL A 1038 11.84 1.04 -12.23
N PRO A 1039 12.49 1.58 -13.28
CA PRO A 1039 11.82 2.42 -14.28
C PRO A 1039 10.61 1.76 -14.97
N ALA A 1040 10.60 0.43 -15.06
CA ALA A 1040 9.48 -0.33 -15.59
C ALA A 1040 8.22 -0.21 -14.71
N TYR A 1041 8.32 0.10 -13.42
CA TYR A 1041 7.17 0.28 -12.52
C TYR A 1041 6.26 1.44 -12.96
N HIS A 1042 6.85 2.52 -13.48
CA HIS A 1042 6.17 3.79 -13.78
C HIS A 1042 5.84 3.98 -15.26
N ARG A 1043 5.85 2.91 -16.08
CA ARG A 1043 5.57 3.07 -17.52
C ARG A 1043 4.10 3.36 -17.73
N SER A 1044 3.82 4.46 -18.42
CA SER A 1044 2.47 4.82 -18.85
C SER A 1044 2.02 3.96 -20.04
N PRO A 1045 0.70 3.75 -20.21
CA PRO A 1045 0.15 3.12 -21.40
C PRO A 1045 0.63 3.81 -22.69
N PRO A 1046 0.95 3.06 -23.76
CA PRO A 1046 1.27 3.67 -25.05
C PRO A 1046 0.08 4.52 -25.55
N MET A 1047 0.39 5.73 -26.05
CA MET A 1047 -0.63 6.61 -26.64
C MET A 1047 -1.22 5.94 -27.90
N ALA A 1048 -2.55 5.96 -28.00
CA ALA A 1048 -3.31 5.31 -29.07
C ALA A 1048 -3.10 5.95 -30.44
#